data_AF-W7SVG4-F1
#
_entry.id   AF-W7SVG4-F1
#
_cell.length_a   1.000
_cell.length_b   1.000
_cell.length_c   1.000
_cell.angle_alpha   90.00
_cell.angle_beta   90.00
_cell.angle_gamma   90.00
#
_symmetry.space_group_name_H-M   'P 1'
#
loop_
_entity.id
_entity.type
_entity.pdbx_description
1 polymer ?
#
loop_
_entity_poly.entity_id
_entity_poly.type
_entity_poly.pdbx_seq_one_letter_code
_entity_poly.pdbx_strand_id
1 'polypeptide(L)'
;MPSDRHHLEAAEASLGRRDLFRFSGAAGLTLAASSLLATNASAAEESAPNSPAPSGFHPVRPPATPLAVRSPYLSTWLAGDYLAGEWAGFWTGRTTAMAGIARIDGVAHVFVGAPALPDAAPRGMIQTDVTVTPTKSRFTLNGGGIELTVTFLSPIEPGDLRRQSMPLSYVSMQARSVDGKAHQVSLYVDISAEWTNGDSNASVGWDSMSADGVRSLSFTPANPGVLAEHDDMASWGTVTWSTAERPGLTWQIGEDVAVRQKARLDDTVDAAQPRRISDRWPVAGFTLDLGAVRGPTDPFVVSVGHIRTPAVSYLGTPLNPLWTMYWPDWHRMVAEFHADKQAFSRSDHLDDKVASEARQAGGAKYAALCALALRQAYAGTELVVRDGRPWAFLKEISSDGNVSTIDVLYPAMPVFAYLDPQYLSLLLEPVLDYAETGGWPKNFAEHDLGSSYPNAGGHNDGNEEDMPVEESANMLIMFAAARETGHYAILKQWADYLVDNALDPGYQNQTDDFTGFIAHSVNLALKGIVAIGAMSQIATAAGNTADAAHYLNVAKDYIAQWRAKATDATGQLKLAYDRPGTWSLKYNGFADTLLGLDLIPAAVRSEEGVWYLQHRNQFGTPLDLRHSYTKADWALWTAAWQHDHPAVRDAFVNDVYDFVTTSSSRVPFTDLYDTISGRQSGFQARPVVGGMFALLALRAGKH
;
A
#
# COMPACT_ATOMS: atom_id res chain seq x y z
N MET A 1 32.12 55.11 0.78
CA MET A 1 30.74 55.16 0.25
C MET A 1 30.79 54.72 -1.20
N PRO A 2 29.95 53.77 -1.62
CA PRO A 2 30.07 52.37 -1.24
C PRO A 2 30.44 51.48 -2.44
N SER A 3 31.06 50.35 -2.10
CA SER A 3 31.45 49.25 -2.97
C SER A 3 30.49 48.07 -2.80
N ASP A 4 30.18 47.41 -3.91
CA ASP A 4 29.33 46.24 -4.05
C ASP A 4 29.74 45.06 -3.15
N ARG A 5 28.73 44.41 -2.55
CA ARG A 5 28.76 43.01 -2.11
C ARG A 5 27.43 42.36 -2.44
N HIS A 6 27.44 41.53 -3.48
CA HIS A 6 26.43 40.50 -3.69
C HIS A 6 26.69 39.36 -2.69
N HIS A 7 25.66 39.04 -1.89
CA HIS A 7 25.59 37.80 -1.12
C HIS A 7 25.12 36.68 -2.06
N LEU A 8 25.93 35.64 -2.21
CA LEU A 8 25.55 34.33 -2.72
C LEU A 8 25.16 33.48 -1.51
N GLU A 9 23.87 33.21 -1.34
CA GLU A 9 23.38 32.11 -0.51
C GLU A 9 23.46 30.82 -1.35
N ALA A 10 24.26 29.87 -0.88
CA ALA A 10 24.28 28.52 -1.40
C ALA A 10 23.06 27.78 -0.84
N ALA A 11 22.11 27.43 -1.71
CA ALA A 11 21.10 26.44 -1.39
C ALA A 11 21.78 25.06 -1.35
N GLU A 12 21.85 24.46 -0.17
CA GLU A 12 22.15 23.04 -0.02
C GLU A 12 21.01 22.25 -0.68
N ALA A 13 21.26 21.72 -1.89
CA ALA A 13 20.43 20.69 -2.45
C ALA A 13 20.61 19.41 -1.61
N SER A 14 19.61 19.07 -0.80
CA SER A 14 19.55 17.77 -0.15
C SER A 14 19.41 16.69 -1.23
N LEU A 15 20.40 15.80 -1.33
CA LEU A 15 20.31 14.59 -2.16
C LEU A 15 19.09 13.79 -1.73
N GLY A 16 18.15 13.58 -2.64
CA GLY A 16 16.94 12.79 -2.38
C GLY A 16 17.26 11.29 -2.31
N ARG A 17 16.35 10.48 -1.74
CA ARG A 17 16.48 9.00 -1.73
C ARG A 17 16.68 8.45 -3.16
N ARG A 18 16.14 9.11 -4.19
CA ARG A 18 16.35 8.81 -5.62
C ARG A 18 17.81 8.85 -6.08
N ASP A 19 18.63 9.77 -5.57
CA ASP A 19 20.03 9.86 -6.00
C ASP A 19 20.85 8.64 -5.56
N LEU A 20 20.47 7.99 -4.46
CA LEU A 20 21.11 6.75 -4.00
C LEU A 20 20.84 5.56 -4.93
N PHE A 21 19.72 5.52 -5.64
CA PHE A 21 19.40 4.46 -6.60
C PHE A 21 20.09 4.63 -7.95
N ARG A 22 20.43 5.85 -8.36
CA ARG A 22 21.16 6.10 -9.61
C ARG A 22 22.63 5.63 -9.58
N PHE A 23 23.23 5.54 -8.40
CA PHE A 23 24.66 5.20 -8.25
C PHE A 23 24.98 3.72 -7.97
N SER A 24 23.98 2.84 -7.81
CA SER A 24 24.22 1.40 -7.62
C SER A 24 24.34 0.60 -8.92
N GLY A 25 24.20 1.24 -10.09
CA GLY A 25 24.10 0.58 -11.40
C GLY A 25 25.38 0.43 -12.24
N ALA A 26 26.56 0.82 -11.75
CA ALA A 26 27.78 0.81 -12.56
C ALA A 26 28.99 0.16 -11.86
N ALA A 27 29.00 -1.18 -11.73
CA ALA A 27 30.23 -1.98 -11.69
C ALA A 27 29.91 -3.49 -11.74
N GLY A 28 29.74 -4.02 -12.95
CA GLY A 28 29.86 -5.46 -13.19
C GLY A 28 31.25 -5.80 -13.74
N LEU A 29 31.90 -6.79 -13.12
CA LEU A 29 33.13 -7.51 -13.55
C LEU A 29 34.49 -6.87 -13.22
N THR A 30 35.07 -7.21 -12.06
CA THR A 30 36.24 -8.11 -11.91
C THR A 30 36.85 -8.04 -10.49
N LEU A 31 37.47 -9.17 -10.10
CA LEU A 31 38.44 -9.40 -9.01
C LEU A 31 37.92 -9.80 -7.63
N ALA A 32 38.12 -11.10 -7.39
CA ALA A 32 38.28 -11.72 -6.10
C ALA A 32 39.44 -11.11 -5.28
N ALA A 33 39.32 -11.31 -3.96
CA ALA A 33 40.34 -11.26 -2.92
C ALA A 33 40.57 -9.94 -2.17
N SER A 34 40.43 -10.07 -0.84
CA SER A 34 41.12 -9.35 0.23
C SER A 34 40.40 -8.13 0.82
N SER A 35 39.76 -8.34 1.98
CA SER A 35 40.19 -7.69 3.22
C SER A 35 39.52 -8.35 4.43
N LEU A 36 40.23 -9.32 4.99
CA LEU A 36 40.20 -9.61 6.42
C LEU A 36 40.63 -8.36 7.18
N LEU A 37 39.79 -7.87 8.09
CA LEU A 37 40.24 -7.27 9.35
C LEU A 37 39.13 -7.52 10.38
N ALA A 38 39.36 -8.58 11.16
CA ALA A 38 38.57 -8.94 12.31
C ALA A 38 38.82 -7.93 13.44
N THR A 39 37.75 -7.39 14.01
CA THR A 39 37.74 -6.86 15.37
C THR A 39 36.80 -7.73 16.19
N ASN A 40 37.38 -8.48 17.12
CA ASN A 40 36.69 -9.35 18.06
C ASN A 40 35.69 -8.56 18.91
N ALA A 41 34.39 -8.80 18.69
CA ALA A 41 33.37 -8.61 19.70
C ALA A 41 32.80 -9.98 20.02
N SER A 42 33.17 -10.54 21.17
CA SER A 42 32.55 -11.74 21.71
C SER A 42 31.13 -11.38 22.15
N ALA A 43 30.17 -11.51 21.25
CA ALA A 43 28.76 -11.60 21.62
C ALA A 43 28.55 -13.00 22.21
N ALA A 44 28.17 -13.06 23.48
CA ALA A 44 27.64 -14.27 24.06
C ALA A 44 26.37 -14.64 23.28
N GLU A 45 26.35 -15.83 22.66
CA GLU A 45 25.15 -16.44 22.11
C GLU A 45 24.17 -16.71 23.25
N GLU A 46 23.22 -15.80 23.45
CA GLU A 46 21.96 -16.15 24.10
C GLU A 46 21.15 -16.99 23.11
N SER A 47 21.06 -18.29 23.40
CA SER A 47 20.27 -19.25 22.65
C SER A 47 18.80 -18.79 22.59
N ALA A 48 18.35 -18.35 21.41
CA ALA A 48 16.94 -18.11 21.15
C ALA A 48 16.13 -19.40 21.41
N PRO A 49 14.96 -19.33 22.08
CA PRO A 49 14.11 -20.49 22.21
C PRO A 49 13.67 -20.95 20.82
N ASN A 50 13.90 -22.23 20.51
CA ASN A 50 13.39 -22.94 19.34
C ASN A 50 11.84 -22.95 19.39
N SER A 51 11.21 -21.86 18.97
CA SER A 51 9.82 -21.89 18.55
C SER A 51 9.75 -22.62 17.21
N PRO A 52 9.00 -23.73 17.08
CA PRO A 52 8.83 -24.38 15.79
C PRO A 52 8.16 -23.41 14.80
N ALA A 53 8.56 -23.48 13.53
CA ALA A 53 7.89 -22.77 12.43
C ALA A 53 6.37 -22.96 12.50
N PRO A 54 5.56 -21.92 12.21
CA PRO A 54 4.11 -22.10 12.14
C PRO A 54 3.81 -23.23 11.15
N SER A 55 2.92 -24.13 11.55
CA SER A 55 2.64 -25.35 10.79
C SER A 55 1.94 -25.11 9.44
N GLY A 56 1.48 -23.87 9.17
CA GLY A 56 0.95 -23.45 7.87
C GLY A 56 0.88 -21.94 7.68
N PHE A 57 1.14 -21.49 6.44
CA PHE A 57 0.79 -20.17 5.92
C PHE A 57 -0.24 -20.34 4.81
N HIS A 58 -1.34 -19.60 4.89
CA HIS A 58 -2.45 -19.73 3.95
C HIS A 58 -2.94 -18.37 3.45
N PRO A 59 -3.22 -18.21 2.15
CA PRO A 59 -2.81 -19.06 1.03
C PRO A 59 -1.33 -18.87 0.64
N VAL A 60 -0.64 -17.90 1.25
CA VAL A 60 0.74 -17.51 0.96
C VAL A 60 1.44 -17.11 2.26
N ARG A 61 2.76 -17.31 2.33
CA ARG A 61 3.59 -16.67 3.35
C ARG A 61 3.90 -15.24 2.91
N PRO A 62 3.34 -14.20 3.56
CA PRO A 62 3.63 -12.84 3.18
C PRO A 62 5.08 -12.45 3.58
N PRO A 63 5.79 -11.65 2.77
CA PRO A 63 7.07 -11.04 3.15
C PRO A 63 6.99 -10.25 4.47
N ALA A 64 5.93 -9.45 4.61
CA ALA A 64 5.46 -8.89 5.88
C ALA A 64 3.93 -8.99 5.97
N THR A 65 3.41 -9.45 7.12
CA THR A 65 1.96 -9.63 7.30
C THR A 65 1.29 -8.29 7.64
N PRO A 66 0.28 -7.83 6.88
CA PRO A 66 -0.48 -6.62 7.23
C PRO A 66 -1.24 -6.83 8.55
N LEU A 67 -1.08 -5.92 9.52
CA LEU A 67 -1.81 -5.96 10.80
C LEU A 67 -2.88 -4.85 10.82
N ALA A 68 -2.49 -3.59 10.84
CA ALA A 68 -3.38 -2.44 10.77
C ALA A 68 -2.98 -1.57 9.57
N VAL A 69 -3.56 -1.86 8.40
CA VAL A 69 -3.20 -1.27 7.11
C VAL A 69 -4.48 -0.71 6.49
N ARG A 70 -4.70 0.60 6.68
CA ARG A 70 -6.00 1.24 6.48
C ARG A 70 -5.95 2.63 5.82
N SER A 71 -4.88 3.38 6.02
CA SER A 71 -4.62 4.70 5.44
C SER A 71 -3.10 4.94 5.39
N PRO A 72 -2.59 5.99 4.72
CA PRO A 72 -1.15 6.21 4.59
C PRO A 72 -0.40 6.26 5.93
N TYR A 73 -1.10 6.70 6.99
CA TYR A 73 -0.55 6.82 8.34
C TYR A 73 -1.11 5.83 9.36
N LEU A 74 -1.93 4.87 8.93
CA LEU A 74 -2.29 3.68 9.70
C LEU A 74 -1.84 2.47 8.88
N SER A 75 -0.55 2.16 8.98
CA SER A 75 0.16 1.22 8.11
C SER A 75 1.18 0.41 8.92
N THR A 76 0.68 -0.50 9.75
CA THR A 76 1.46 -1.36 10.64
C THR A 76 1.48 -2.80 10.14
N TRP A 77 2.69 -3.37 10.12
CA TRP A 77 3.04 -4.64 9.52
C TRP A 77 3.87 -5.50 10.48
N LEU A 78 3.75 -6.81 10.34
CA LEU A 78 4.65 -7.77 10.96
C LEU A 78 5.73 -8.15 9.95
N ALA A 79 6.93 -7.61 10.10
CA ALA A 79 8.12 -7.91 9.28
C ALA A 79 8.78 -9.25 9.67
N GLY A 80 7.95 -10.26 9.93
CA GLY A 80 8.35 -11.54 10.49
C GLY A 80 7.29 -12.61 10.30
N ASP A 81 7.64 -13.83 10.70
CA ASP A 81 6.75 -15.00 10.57
C ASP A 81 5.91 -15.24 11.84
N TYR A 82 6.28 -14.65 12.98
CA TYR A 82 5.66 -14.93 14.28
C TYR A 82 5.10 -13.67 14.91
N LEU A 83 3.84 -13.72 15.35
CA LEU A 83 3.20 -12.60 16.02
C LEU A 83 3.84 -12.29 17.38
N ALA A 84 4.25 -13.33 18.11
CA ALA A 84 4.97 -13.22 19.37
C ALA A 84 6.49 -13.34 19.13
N GLY A 85 7.26 -12.45 19.74
CA GLY A 85 8.73 -12.45 19.69
C GLY A 85 9.34 -11.32 18.87
N GLU A 86 8.53 -10.59 18.09
CA GLU A 86 8.98 -9.45 17.28
C GLU A 86 8.02 -8.27 17.42
N TRP A 87 8.53 -7.04 17.35
CA TRP A 87 7.70 -5.85 17.31
C TRP A 87 7.15 -5.61 15.92
N ALA A 88 5.86 -5.30 15.83
CA ALA A 88 5.28 -4.75 14.61
C ALA A 88 5.85 -3.36 14.32
N GLY A 89 5.91 -3.00 13.04
CA GLY A 89 6.46 -1.73 12.57
C GLY A 89 5.56 -1.05 11.55
N PHE A 90 5.68 0.27 11.48
CA PHE A 90 5.24 1.06 10.35
C PHE A 90 5.93 0.57 9.07
N TRP A 91 5.38 0.90 7.90
CA TRP A 91 5.92 0.42 6.64
C TRP A 91 7.39 0.80 6.42
N THR A 92 7.92 1.88 7.02
CA THR A 92 9.34 2.27 6.96
C THR A 92 10.26 1.45 7.87
N GLY A 93 9.70 0.58 8.71
CA GLY A 93 10.43 -0.17 9.74
C GLY A 93 10.43 0.49 11.12
N ARG A 94 9.88 1.71 11.27
CA ARG A 94 9.70 2.36 12.57
C ARG A 94 8.79 1.50 13.45
N THR A 95 9.24 1.13 14.64
CA THR A 95 8.41 0.36 15.59
C THR A 95 7.09 1.05 15.87
N THR A 96 5.98 0.33 15.70
CA THR A 96 4.65 0.69 16.18
C THR A 96 4.24 -0.40 17.15
N ALA A 97 4.81 -0.35 18.37
CA ALA A 97 4.76 -1.49 19.29
C ALA A 97 3.32 -1.81 19.69
N MET A 98 3.00 -3.09 19.64
CA MET A 98 1.79 -3.70 20.18
C MET A 98 2.22 -4.90 21.01
N ALA A 99 1.82 -4.95 22.28
CA ALA A 99 2.10 -6.08 23.16
C ALA A 99 0.81 -6.76 23.60
N GLY A 100 0.84 -8.08 23.71
CA GLY A 100 -0.29 -8.84 24.22
C GLY A 100 0.16 -10.03 25.05
N ILE A 101 -0.48 -10.18 26.20
CA ILE A 101 -0.14 -11.16 27.22
C ILE A 101 -1.41 -11.88 27.66
N ALA A 102 -1.49 -13.18 27.42
CA ALA A 102 -2.52 -14.05 27.97
C ALA A 102 -2.03 -14.60 29.31
N ARG A 103 -2.78 -14.35 30.39
CA ARG A 103 -2.51 -14.97 31.70
C ARG A 103 -3.43 -16.17 31.85
N ILE A 104 -2.84 -17.36 31.91
CA ILE A 104 -3.55 -18.64 31.95
C ILE A 104 -3.15 -19.34 33.24
N ASP A 105 -4.12 -19.54 34.14
CA ASP A 105 -3.89 -20.09 35.48
C ASP A 105 -2.76 -19.39 36.25
N GLY A 106 -2.66 -18.07 36.08
CA GLY A 106 -1.65 -17.21 36.70
C GLY A 106 -0.31 -17.13 35.97
N VAL A 107 -0.10 -17.90 34.90
CA VAL A 107 1.14 -17.87 34.09
C VAL A 107 0.97 -16.94 32.88
N ALA A 108 1.89 -16.01 32.71
CA ALA A 108 1.90 -15.09 31.57
C ALA A 108 2.47 -15.74 30.30
N HIS A 109 1.75 -15.59 29.19
CA HIS A 109 2.12 -16.04 27.85
C HIS A 109 2.03 -14.87 26.86
N VAL A 110 3.13 -14.54 26.18
CA VAL A 110 3.14 -13.49 25.15
C VAL A 110 2.54 -14.02 23.86
N PHE A 111 1.57 -13.31 23.29
CA PHE A 111 0.91 -13.69 22.03
C PHE A 111 1.10 -12.66 20.91
N VAL A 112 1.50 -11.42 21.23
CA VAL A 112 1.93 -10.42 20.25
C VAL A 112 3.03 -9.53 20.82
N GLY A 113 4.00 -9.16 19.99
CA GLY A 113 5.10 -8.27 20.35
C GLY A 113 6.27 -8.96 21.04
N ALA A 114 7.23 -8.16 21.50
CA ALA A 114 8.40 -8.61 22.23
C ALA A 114 8.59 -7.85 23.57
N PRO A 115 7.56 -7.79 24.45
CA PRO A 115 7.65 -7.04 25.70
C PRO A 115 8.70 -7.64 26.65
N ALA A 116 9.48 -6.78 27.30
CA ALA A 116 10.32 -7.18 28.43
C ALA A 116 9.44 -7.38 29.67
N LEU A 117 9.59 -8.53 30.36
CA LEU A 117 8.93 -8.83 31.63
C LEU A 117 10.00 -9.18 32.68
N PRO A 118 9.97 -8.61 33.90
CA PRO A 118 11.09 -8.75 34.86
C PRO A 118 11.26 -10.15 35.46
N ASP A 119 10.18 -10.93 35.63
CA ASP A 119 10.21 -12.12 36.49
C ASP A 119 10.28 -13.48 35.76
N ALA A 120 10.39 -13.48 34.43
CA ALA A 120 10.76 -14.67 33.63
C ALA A 120 10.99 -14.26 32.17
N ALA A 121 11.79 -15.04 31.44
CA ALA A 121 11.74 -15.00 29.98
C ALA A 121 10.28 -15.25 29.55
N PRO A 122 9.63 -14.31 28.84
CA PRO A 122 8.23 -14.45 28.48
C PRO A 122 8.01 -15.76 27.73
N ARG A 123 7.05 -16.57 28.18
CA ARG A 123 6.65 -17.78 27.45
C ARG A 123 5.85 -17.36 26.23
N GLY A 124 6.48 -17.29 25.06
CA GLY A 124 5.75 -17.09 23.80
C GLY A 124 4.70 -18.20 23.63
N MET A 125 3.48 -17.83 23.23
CA MET A 125 2.53 -18.81 22.71
C MET A 125 3.07 -19.38 21.39
N ILE A 126 2.88 -20.68 21.17
CA ILE A 126 3.33 -21.37 19.97
C ILE A 126 2.37 -21.06 18.84
N GLN A 127 2.83 -20.36 17.82
CA GLN A 127 2.03 -20.09 16.62
C GLN A 127 1.91 -21.36 15.78
N THR A 128 0.69 -21.76 15.48
CA THR A 128 0.40 -22.96 14.67
C THR A 128 -0.09 -22.62 13.27
N ASP A 129 -0.75 -21.47 13.07
CA ASP A 129 -1.32 -21.11 11.77
C ASP A 129 -1.28 -19.60 11.53
N VAL A 130 -1.07 -19.22 10.26
CA VAL A 130 -1.31 -17.86 9.76
C VAL A 130 -2.19 -17.94 8.51
N THR A 131 -3.34 -17.27 8.55
CA THR A 131 -4.24 -17.12 7.41
C THR A 131 -4.37 -15.65 7.03
N VAL A 132 -4.03 -15.31 5.78
CA VAL A 132 -4.19 -13.99 5.19
C VAL A 132 -5.34 -14.03 4.18
N THR A 133 -6.30 -13.13 4.36
CA THR A 133 -7.37 -12.84 3.40
C THR A 133 -7.22 -11.40 2.90
N PRO A 134 -7.97 -10.99 1.86
CA PRO A 134 -7.94 -9.62 1.35
C PRO A 134 -8.06 -8.56 2.46
N THR A 135 -8.91 -8.78 3.47
CA THR A 135 -9.15 -7.81 4.56
C THR A 135 -8.59 -8.22 5.93
N LYS A 136 -8.18 -9.49 6.14
CA LYS A 136 -7.81 -10.01 7.47
C LYS A 136 -6.46 -10.72 7.51
N SER A 137 -5.81 -10.64 8.66
CA SER A 137 -4.70 -11.52 9.03
C SER A 137 -5.06 -12.23 10.33
N ARG A 138 -5.13 -13.56 10.30
CA ARG A 138 -5.51 -14.38 11.45
C ARG A 138 -4.34 -15.27 11.87
N PHE A 139 -4.04 -15.24 13.15
CA PHE A 139 -3.04 -16.06 13.80
C PHE A 139 -3.70 -17.01 14.78
N THR A 140 -3.28 -18.27 14.77
CA THR A 140 -3.69 -19.28 15.77
C THR A 140 -2.50 -19.64 16.63
N LEU A 141 -2.63 -19.50 17.94
CA LEU A 141 -1.55 -19.59 18.93
C LEU A 141 -1.96 -20.53 20.06
N ASN A 142 -1.05 -21.39 20.53
CA ASN A 142 -1.29 -22.33 21.62
C ASN A 142 -0.37 -22.08 22.82
N GLY A 143 -0.91 -22.13 24.03
CA GLY A 143 -0.14 -21.98 25.26
C GLY A 143 -0.99 -22.26 26.49
N GLY A 144 -0.40 -22.91 27.52
CA GLY A 144 -1.09 -23.12 28.80
C GLY A 144 -2.39 -23.94 28.76
N GLY A 145 -2.64 -24.73 27.70
CA GLY A 145 -3.91 -25.45 27.50
C GLY A 145 -4.99 -24.65 26.75
N ILE A 146 -4.68 -23.42 26.33
CA ILE A 146 -5.55 -22.53 25.56
C ILE A 146 -5.03 -22.38 24.13
N GLU A 147 -5.96 -22.40 23.18
CA GLU A 147 -5.77 -21.84 21.84
C GLU A 147 -6.34 -20.41 21.82
N LEU A 148 -5.53 -19.48 21.33
CA LEU A 148 -5.89 -18.08 21.10
C LEU A 148 -5.90 -17.80 19.60
N THR A 149 -7.04 -17.38 19.08
CA THR A 149 -7.16 -16.84 17.72
C THR A 149 -7.08 -15.32 17.78
N VAL A 150 -6.09 -14.73 17.12
CA VAL A 150 -5.92 -13.27 16.99
C VAL A 150 -6.17 -12.88 15.54
N THR A 151 -7.24 -12.12 15.28
CA THR A 151 -7.60 -11.65 13.95
C THR A 151 -7.46 -10.14 13.86
N PHE A 152 -6.58 -9.68 12.98
CA PHE A 152 -6.47 -8.29 12.56
C PHE A 152 -7.37 -8.07 11.36
N LEU A 153 -8.25 -7.07 11.43
CA LEU A 153 -9.15 -6.69 10.33
C LEU A 153 -8.93 -5.21 10.02
N SER A 154 -8.56 -4.92 8.78
CA SER A 154 -8.62 -3.54 8.24
C SER A 154 -9.76 -3.50 7.23
N PRO A 155 -10.95 -2.98 7.61
CA PRO A 155 -12.13 -3.01 6.74
C PRO A 155 -11.90 -2.24 5.45
N ILE A 156 -12.40 -2.81 4.35
CA ILE A 156 -12.47 -2.17 3.03
C ILE A 156 -13.94 -2.27 2.61
N GLU A 157 -14.54 -1.13 2.31
CA GLU A 157 -15.99 -0.98 2.15
C GLU A 157 -16.30 -0.33 0.77
N PRO A 158 -16.07 -1.05 -0.35
CA PRO A 158 -16.37 -0.56 -1.69
C PRO A 158 -17.83 -0.11 -1.80
N GLY A 159 -18.07 1.07 -2.36
CA GLY A 159 -19.40 1.67 -2.51
C GLY A 159 -20.00 2.28 -1.24
N ASP A 160 -19.32 2.22 -0.08
CA ASP A 160 -19.78 2.84 1.17
C ASP A 160 -18.71 3.82 1.70
N LEU A 161 -18.72 5.04 1.17
CA LEU A 161 -17.78 6.10 1.56
C LEU A 161 -17.88 6.46 3.04
N ARG A 162 -19.04 6.27 3.67
CA ARG A 162 -19.21 6.54 5.11
C ARG A 162 -18.34 5.61 5.92
N ARG A 163 -18.43 4.30 5.69
CA ARG A 163 -17.58 3.31 6.38
C ARG A 163 -16.13 3.34 5.89
N GLN A 164 -15.92 3.54 4.60
CA GLN A 164 -14.59 3.65 4.00
C GLN A 164 -13.82 4.89 4.49
N SER A 165 -14.49 5.93 5.00
CA SER A 165 -13.82 7.12 5.56
C SER A 165 -13.28 6.95 6.98
N MET A 166 -13.63 5.87 7.70
CA MET A 166 -13.17 5.64 9.07
C MET A 166 -11.71 5.17 9.09
N PRO A 167 -10.75 5.91 9.68
CA PRO A 167 -9.33 5.55 9.71
C PRO A 167 -9.04 4.57 10.87
N LEU A 168 -9.80 3.47 10.93
CA LEU A 168 -9.82 2.51 12.04
C LEU A 168 -9.64 1.07 11.54
N SER A 169 -8.93 0.25 12.34
CA SER A 169 -8.79 -1.20 12.16
C SER A 169 -9.12 -1.93 13.47
N TYR A 170 -9.60 -3.17 13.38
CA TYR A 170 -9.91 -4.03 14.53
C TYR A 170 -8.78 -5.02 14.82
N VAL A 171 -8.66 -5.39 16.09
CA VAL A 171 -7.98 -6.60 16.55
C VAL A 171 -8.97 -7.39 17.41
N SER A 172 -9.26 -8.63 17.02
CA SER A 172 -10.18 -9.53 17.71
C SER A 172 -9.41 -10.72 18.29
N MET A 173 -9.59 -10.98 19.58
CA MET A 173 -8.93 -12.07 20.31
C MET A 173 -9.99 -13.02 20.88
N GLN A 174 -9.93 -14.31 20.53
CA GLN A 174 -10.86 -15.33 21.03
C GLN A 174 -10.07 -16.50 21.60
N ALA A 175 -10.40 -16.90 22.83
CA ALA A 175 -9.76 -18.01 23.53
C ALA A 175 -10.67 -19.25 23.55
N ARG A 176 -10.08 -20.45 23.55
CA ARG A 176 -10.77 -21.70 23.89
C ARG A 176 -9.82 -22.69 24.55
N SER A 177 -10.33 -23.55 25.42
CA SER A 177 -9.54 -24.69 25.92
C SER A 177 -9.37 -25.74 24.83
N VAL A 178 -8.17 -26.32 24.77
CA VAL A 178 -7.81 -27.42 23.85
C VAL A 178 -7.41 -28.70 24.56
N ASP A 179 -7.34 -28.70 25.90
CA ASP A 179 -6.98 -29.89 26.71
C ASP A 179 -8.20 -30.51 27.44
N GLY A 180 -9.38 -29.91 27.29
CA GLY A 180 -10.63 -30.36 27.89
C GLY A 180 -10.87 -29.89 29.33
N LYS A 181 -9.94 -29.14 29.93
CA LYS A 181 -10.07 -28.53 31.26
C LYS A 181 -10.57 -27.10 31.17
N ALA A 182 -11.10 -26.60 32.28
CA ALA A 182 -11.39 -25.17 32.42
C ALA A 182 -10.12 -24.46 32.92
N HIS A 183 -9.76 -23.35 32.30
CA HIS A 183 -8.61 -22.52 32.70
C HIS A 183 -9.09 -21.11 33.07
N GLN A 184 -8.47 -20.50 34.08
CA GLN A 184 -8.70 -19.08 34.35
C GLN A 184 -7.86 -18.24 33.38
N VAL A 185 -8.51 -17.39 32.58
CA VAL A 185 -7.85 -16.64 31.52
C VAL A 185 -8.14 -15.15 31.63
N SER A 186 -7.10 -14.32 31.58
CA SER A 186 -7.22 -12.89 31.26
C SER A 186 -6.32 -12.50 30.10
N LEU A 187 -6.78 -11.54 29.29
CA LEU A 187 -6.04 -11.04 28.13
C LEU A 187 -5.67 -9.58 28.36
N TYR A 188 -4.37 -9.30 28.35
CA TYR A 188 -3.81 -7.95 28.32
C TYR A 188 -3.39 -7.60 26.88
N VAL A 189 -3.65 -6.37 26.44
CA VAL A 189 -3.16 -5.84 25.16
C VAL A 189 -2.89 -4.33 25.26
N ASP A 190 -1.76 -3.87 24.73
CA ASP A 190 -1.40 -2.45 24.64
C ASP A 190 -0.87 -2.04 23.27
N ILE A 191 -0.87 -0.73 23.06
CA ILE A 191 -0.01 -0.04 22.09
C ILE A 191 0.88 0.97 22.81
N SER A 192 2.08 1.23 22.29
CA SER A 192 2.95 2.31 22.77
C SER A 192 2.65 3.65 22.11
N ALA A 193 3.17 4.73 22.69
CA ALA A 193 3.13 6.06 22.08
C ALA A 193 3.90 6.16 20.74
N GLU A 194 4.69 5.16 20.36
CA GLU A 194 5.46 5.13 19.11
C GLU A 194 4.59 5.21 17.86
N TRP A 195 3.30 4.90 17.97
CA TRP A 195 2.32 5.05 16.89
C TRP A 195 2.07 6.52 16.50
N THR A 196 2.45 7.50 17.33
CA THR A 196 2.08 8.92 17.14
C THR A 196 3.05 9.73 16.28
N ASN A 197 4.29 9.29 16.13
CA ASN A 197 5.33 10.06 15.45
C ASN A 197 6.52 9.18 15.05
N GLY A 198 7.17 9.52 13.93
CA GLY A 198 8.41 8.88 13.51
C GLY A 198 9.59 9.11 14.47
N ASP A 199 9.62 10.22 15.21
CA ASP A 199 10.70 10.56 16.15
C ASP A 199 10.40 10.11 17.59
N SER A 200 11.22 9.19 18.11
CA SER A 200 11.17 8.75 19.51
C SER A 200 11.46 9.85 20.54
N ASN A 201 12.00 11.01 20.13
CA ASN A 201 12.20 12.18 20.97
C ASN A 201 11.01 13.14 20.98
N ALA A 202 10.03 12.96 20.09
CA ALA A 202 8.81 13.74 20.11
C ALA A 202 8.09 13.59 21.45
N SER A 203 7.62 14.71 21.98
CA SER A 203 6.85 14.72 23.22
C SER A 203 5.37 14.47 22.92
N VAL A 204 4.74 13.61 23.71
CA VAL A 204 3.35 13.19 23.56
C VAL A 204 2.57 13.40 24.84
N GLY A 205 1.32 13.86 24.69
CA GLY A 205 0.30 13.79 25.73
C GLY A 205 -0.61 12.58 25.52
N TRP A 206 -1.42 12.27 26.51
CA TRP A 206 -2.37 11.18 26.45
C TRP A 206 -3.62 11.44 27.26
N ASP A 207 -4.71 10.82 26.85
CA ASP A 207 -6.00 10.97 27.52
C ASP A 207 -6.80 9.67 27.50
N SER A 208 -7.73 9.55 28.43
CA SER A 208 -8.69 8.45 28.52
C SER A 208 -10.10 8.98 28.57
N MET A 209 -11.02 8.31 27.88
CA MET A 209 -12.42 8.71 27.90
C MET A 209 -13.35 7.53 27.68
N SER A 210 -14.61 7.71 28.09
CA SER A 210 -15.70 6.82 27.72
C SER A 210 -16.79 7.62 27.03
N ALA A 211 -17.27 7.09 25.89
CA ALA A 211 -18.38 7.63 25.14
C ALA A 211 -19.21 6.46 24.57
N ASP A 212 -20.53 6.52 24.72
CA ASP A 212 -21.47 5.55 24.16
C ASP A 212 -21.12 4.07 24.43
N GLY A 213 -20.57 3.78 25.62
CA GLY A 213 -20.19 2.43 26.03
C GLY A 213 -18.85 1.93 25.45
N VAL A 214 -18.03 2.83 24.91
CA VAL A 214 -16.67 2.53 24.43
C VAL A 214 -15.65 3.32 25.23
N ARG A 215 -14.63 2.61 25.74
CA ARG A 215 -13.45 3.18 26.39
C ARG A 215 -12.39 3.43 25.33
N SER A 216 -11.91 4.66 25.23
CA SER A 216 -10.79 5.05 24.37
C SER A 216 -9.63 5.56 25.22
N LEU A 217 -8.44 5.03 24.96
CA LEU A 217 -7.16 5.56 25.40
C LEU A 217 -6.48 6.18 24.18
N SER A 218 -5.81 7.31 24.35
CA SER A 218 -5.29 8.05 23.21
C SER A 218 -3.93 8.69 23.48
N PHE A 219 -3.15 8.85 22.42
CA PHE A 219 -1.90 9.60 22.42
C PHE A 219 -1.98 10.70 21.36
N THR A 220 -1.48 11.90 21.67
CA THR A 220 -1.43 13.05 20.76
C THR A 220 -0.07 13.73 20.88
N PRO A 221 0.59 14.14 19.78
CA PRO A 221 1.80 14.95 19.85
C PRO A 221 1.57 16.22 20.67
N ALA A 222 2.46 16.51 21.62
CA ALA A 222 2.38 17.71 22.45
C ALA A 222 2.64 18.99 21.65
N ASN A 223 3.45 18.89 20.58
CA ASN A 223 3.71 19.95 19.61
C ASN A 223 3.43 19.42 18.21
N PRO A 224 2.17 19.41 17.75
CA PRO A 224 1.81 18.80 16.48
C PRO A 224 2.34 19.61 15.29
N GLY A 225 3.02 18.94 14.36
CA GLY A 225 3.34 19.47 13.03
C GLY A 225 2.16 19.19 12.10
N VAL A 226 1.16 20.07 12.09
CA VAL A 226 -0.05 19.89 11.25
C VAL A 226 0.34 19.84 9.78
N LEU A 227 -0.06 18.78 9.08
CA LEU A 227 0.30 18.49 7.68
C LEU A 227 1.82 18.32 7.45
N ALA A 228 2.55 17.88 8.48
CA ALA A 228 3.97 17.58 8.40
C ALA A 228 4.28 16.12 8.76
N GLU A 229 5.28 15.55 8.09
CA GLU A 229 5.73 14.17 8.34
C GLU A 229 7.09 14.13 9.06
N HIS A 230 7.32 13.05 9.79
CA HIS A 230 8.65 12.63 10.23
C HIS A 230 8.80 11.15 9.89
N ASP A 231 9.81 10.79 9.10
CA ASP A 231 10.02 9.42 8.58
C ASP A 231 8.74 8.79 8.00
N ASP A 232 8.05 9.56 7.14
CA ASP A 232 6.79 9.18 6.48
C ASP A 232 5.57 8.98 7.40
N MET A 233 5.71 9.20 8.71
CA MET A 233 4.60 9.21 9.67
C MET A 233 4.10 10.63 9.89
N ALA A 234 2.79 10.82 9.99
CA ALA A 234 2.20 12.11 10.34
C ALA A 234 2.67 12.58 11.73
N SER A 235 3.00 13.87 11.83
CA SER A 235 3.40 14.53 13.08
C SER A 235 2.26 15.26 13.79
N TRP A 236 1.01 14.97 13.42
CA TRP A 236 -0.19 15.52 14.02
C TRP A 236 -1.32 14.48 14.02
N GLY A 237 -2.38 14.77 14.78
CA GLY A 237 -3.51 13.88 14.96
C GLY A 237 -3.44 13.09 16.25
N THR A 238 -4.45 12.26 16.47
CA THR A 238 -4.63 11.48 17.69
C THR A 238 -4.63 10.01 17.33
N VAL A 239 -3.73 9.25 17.94
CA VAL A 239 -3.78 7.78 17.90
C VAL A 239 -4.75 7.33 18.97
N THR A 240 -5.69 6.48 18.59
CA THR A 240 -6.73 5.96 19.48
C THR A 240 -6.62 4.45 19.63
N TRP A 241 -6.74 3.96 20.86
CA TRP A 241 -6.84 2.55 21.22
C TRP A 241 -8.12 2.33 22.03
N SER A 242 -9.10 1.64 21.45
CA SER A 242 -10.46 1.64 21.99
C SER A 242 -11.11 0.27 22.07
N THR A 243 -12.01 0.07 23.03
CA THR A 243 -12.78 -1.17 23.19
C THR A 243 -14.12 -0.93 23.88
N ALA A 244 -15.10 -1.79 23.63
CA ALA A 244 -16.39 -1.74 24.31
C ALA A 244 -16.23 -2.00 25.82
N GLU A 245 -16.86 -1.16 26.64
CA GLU A 245 -16.90 -1.33 28.08
C GLU A 245 -17.77 -2.54 28.45
N ARG A 246 -17.19 -3.48 29.19
CA ARG A 246 -17.88 -4.69 29.66
C ARG A 246 -17.32 -5.16 30.99
N PRO A 247 -18.06 -5.98 31.77
CA PRO A 247 -17.56 -6.55 33.01
C PRO A 247 -16.22 -7.27 32.82
N GLY A 248 -15.31 -7.10 33.77
CA GLY A 248 -13.95 -7.66 33.71
C GLY A 248 -12.94 -6.82 32.94
N LEU A 249 -13.36 -5.75 32.24
CA LEU A 249 -12.45 -4.81 31.59
C LEU A 249 -11.82 -3.87 32.63
N THR A 250 -10.51 -3.72 32.53
CA THR A 250 -9.72 -2.69 33.23
C THR A 250 -8.73 -2.06 32.26
N TRP A 251 -8.28 -0.85 32.54
CA TRP A 251 -7.42 -0.10 31.62
C TRP A 251 -6.38 0.74 32.37
N GLN A 252 -5.30 1.11 31.69
CA GLN A 252 -4.30 2.02 32.25
C GLN A 252 -3.47 2.68 31.15
N ILE A 253 -3.12 3.96 31.35
CA ILE A 253 -2.03 4.61 30.61
C ILE A 253 -0.85 4.82 31.56
N GLY A 254 0.35 4.36 31.18
CA GLY A 254 1.54 4.47 32.03
C GLY A 254 2.80 3.92 31.38
N GLU A 255 3.86 3.74 32.17
CA GLU A 255 5.11 3.11 31.74
C GLU A 255 4.92 1.63 31.37
N ASP A 256 5.47 1.22 30.22
CA ASP A 256 5.31 -0.12 29.66
C ASP A 256 5.61 -1.26 30.64
N VAL A 257 6.77 -1.26 31.29
CA VAL A 257 7.19 -2.33 32.21
C VAL A 257 6.21 -2.44 33.39
N ALA A 258 5.79 -1.31 33.96
CA ALA A 258 4.90 -1.27 35.11
C ALA A 258 3.46 -1.69 34.76
N VAL A 259 2.97 -1.29 33.59
CA VAL A 259 1.61 -1.61 33.14
C VAL A 259 1.51 -3.10 32.72
N ARG A 260 2.48 -3.60 31.94
CA ARG A 260 2.47 -4.96 31.37
C ARG A 260 2.50 -6.09 32.39
N GLN A 261 3.07 -5.86 33.58
CA GLN A 261 3.17 -6.88 34.63
C GLN A 261 1.84 -7.18 35.33
N LYS A 262 0.90 -6.24 35.33
CA LYS A 262 -0.31 -6.33 36.14
C LYS A 262 -1.34 -7.31 35.55
N ALA A 263 -1.86 -8.19 36.40
CA ALA A 263 -2.96 -9.10 36.02
C ALA A 263 -4.32 -8.39 35.94
N ARG A 264 -4.49 -7.27 36.65
CA ARG A 264 -5.63 -6.36 36.61
C ARG A 264 -5.08 -4.94 36.62
N LEU A 265 -5.58 -4.08 35.74
CA LEU A 265 -5.12 -2.69 35.64
C LEU A 265 -5.84 -1.79 36.66
N ASP A 266 -5.27 -0.61 36.91
CA ASP A 266 -5.70 0.26 38.01
C ASP A 266 -6.82 1.24 37.63
N ASP A 267 -7.24 1.28 36.37
CA ASP A 267 -8.24 2.22 35.86
C ASP A 267 -7.78 3.69 36.02
N THR A 268 -6.51 3.94 35.68
CA THR A 268 -5.82 5.23 35.88
C THR A 268 -5.07 5.72 34.65
N VAL A 269 -4.83 7.03 34.62
CA VAL A 269 -3.95 7.72 33.66
C VAL A 269 -2.73 8.25 34.41
N ASP A 270 -1.53 7.98 33.91
CA ASP A 270 -0.31 8.62 34.41
C ASP A 270 -0.39 10.14 34.22
N ALA A 271 -0.25 10.90 35.32
CA ALA A 271 -0.30 12.35 35.30
C ALA A 271 1.01 13.00 34.82
N ALA A 272 2.11 12.24 34.73
CA ALA A 272 3.39 12.74 34.25
C ALA A 272 3.40 12.85 32.72
N GLN A 273 2.68 13.85 32.18
CA GLN A 273 2.59 14.16 30.75
C GLN A 273 2.72 15.68 30.48
N PRO A 274 3.19 16.09 29.29
CA PRO A 274 3.66 15.24 28.20
C PRO A 274 5.06 14.66 28.47
N ARG A 275 5.37 13.51 27.87
CA ARG A 275 6.70 12.86 27.91
C ARG A 275 7.21 12.57 26.50
N ARG A 276 8.53 12.47 26.35
CA ARG A 276 9.10 11.90 25.12
C ARG A 276 8.59 10.47 24.94
N ILE A 277 8.36 10.05 23.70
CA ILE A 277 7.96 8.68 23.39
C ILE A 277 8.93 7.66 24.02
N SER A 278 10.23 7.95 23.99
CA SER A 278 11.30 7.11 24.56
C SER A 278 11.51 7.23 26.07
N ASP A 279 10.89 8.19 26.76
CA ASP A 279 10.99 8.30 28.22
C ASP A 279 9.99 7.33 28.87
N ARG A 280 10.51 6.18 29.36
CA ARG A 280 9.73 5.13 30.04
C ARG A 280 8.47 4.77 29.25
N TRP A 281 8.67 4.55 27.94
CA TRP A 281 7.71 4.13 26.90
C TRP A 281 6.25 4.15 27.35
N PRO A 282 5.54 5.28 27.19
CA PRO A 282 4.12 5.34 27.54
C PRO A 282 3.32 4.32 26.72
N VAL A 283 2.49 3.51 27.39
CA VAL A 283 1.58 2.53 26.77
C VAL A 283 0.15 2.76 27.20
N ALA A 284 -0.77 2.46 26.31
CA ALA A 284 -2.21 2.44 26.54
C ALA A 284 -2.68 0.98 26.59
N GLY A 285 -2.92 0.46 27.80
CA GLY A 285 -3.23 -0.95 28.03
C GLY A 285 -4.68 -1.21 28.39
N PHE A 286 -5.21 -2.31 27.88
CA PHE A 286 -6.46 -2.94 28.32
C PHE A 286 -6.18 -4.33 28.88
N THR A 287 -6.87 -4.70 29.96
CA THR A 287 -6.98 -6.09 30.41
C THR A 287 -8.44 -6.47 30.49
N LEU A 288 -8.78 -7.63 29.94
CA LEU A 288 -10.08 -8.24 30.11
C LEU A 288 -9.95 -9.60 30.80
N ASP A 289 -10.65 -9.76 31.92
CA ASP A 289 -10.85 -11.07 32.57
C ASP A 289 -11.94 -11.87 31.83
N LEU A 290 -11.56 -13.03 31.29
CA LEU A 290 -12.48 -13.96 30.61
C LEU A 290 -13.05 -15.00 31.59
N GLY A 291 -12.53 -15.06 32.81
CA GLY A 291 -12.88 -16.08 33.80
C GLY A 291 -12.49 -17.49 33.37
N ALA A 292 -13.33 -18.47 33.73
CA ALA A 292 -13.09 -19.88 33.44
C ALA A 292 -13.44 -20.22 31.98
N VAL A 293 -12.42 -20.39 31.14
CA VAL A 293 -12.54 -20.74 29.73
C VAL A 293 -12.52 -22.26 29.54
N ARG A 294 -13.57 -22.80 28.91
CA ARG A 294 -13.67 -24.21 28.50
C ARG A 294 -14.03 -24.36 27.03
N GLY A 295 -15.01 -23.60 26.54
CA GLY A 295 -15.33 -23.46 25.12
C GLY A 295 -14.79 -22.16 24.53
N PRO A 296 -15.10 -21.87 23.25
CA PRO A 296 -14.83 -20.57 22.65
C PRO A 296 -15.49 -19.44 23.44
N THR A 297 -14.73 -18.39 23.75
CA THR A 297 -15.26 -17.17 24.38
C THR A 297 -15.92 -16.23 23.39
N ASP A 298 -16.72 -15.29 23.88
CA ASP A 298 -17.00 -14.08 23.11
C ASP A 298 -15.67 -13.35 22.83
N PRO A 299 -15.43 -12.86 21.60
CA PRO A 299 -14.19 -12.16 21.29
C PRO A 299 -13.97 -10.93 22.16
N PHE A 300 -12.71 -10.68 22.53
CA PHE A 300 -12.25 -9.39 23.01
C PHE A 300 -11.81 -8.58 21.80
N VAL A 301 -12.56 -7.53 21.46
CA VAL A 301 -12.32 -6.69 20.29
C VAL A 301 -11.81 -5.33 20.72
N VAL A 302 -10.68 -4.93 20.16
CA VAL A 302 -10.09 -3.60 20.30
C VAL A 302 -9.94 -2.96 18.92
N SER A 303 -9.86 -1.65 18.84
CA SER A 303 -9.60 -0.92 17.60
C SER A 303 -8.44 0.05 17.75
N VAL A 304 -7.60 0.13 16.73
CA VAL A 304 -6.58 1.17 16.57
C VAL A 304 -6.99 2.14 15.48
N GLY A 305 -6.71 3.42 15.69
CA GLY A 305 -6.97 4.48 14.72
C GLY A 305 -5.91 5.54 14.76
N HIS A 306 -5.73 6.24 13.64
CA HIS A 306 -4.97 7.48 13.60
C HIS A 306 -5.84 8.57 12.98
N ILE A 307 -6.37 9.44 13.83
CA ILE A 307 -7.44 10.38 13.50
C ILE A 307 -6.83 11.77 13.33
N ARG A 308 -6.99 12.36 12.15
CA ARG A 308 -6.36 13.63 11.75
C ARG A 308 -7.40 14.61 11.25
N THR A 309 -7.29 15.87 11.64
CA THR A 309 -8.07 16.98 11.05
C THR A 309 -7.20 18.22 11.11
N PRO A 310 -6.78 18.79 9.96
CA PRO A 310 -7.04 18.36 8.57
C PRO A 310 -6.37 17.02 8.21
N ALA A 311 -6.80 16.42 7.09
CA ALA A 311 -6.22 15.18 6.55
C ALA A 311 -5.14 15.45 5.48
N VAL A 312 -5.44 16.37 4.57
CA VAL A 312 -4.55 16.85 3.50
C VAL A 312 -4.73 18.36 3.31
N SER A 313 -3.82 19.03 2.60
CA SER A 313 -4.10 20.36 2.05
C SER A 313 -4.13 20.34 0.54
N TYR A 314 -4.99 21.15 -0.06
CA TYR A 314 -5.09 21.35 -1.50
C TYR A 314 -5.02 22.84 -1.81
N LEU A 315 -4.04 23.25 -2.62
CA LEU A 315 -3.75 24.64 -2.99
C LEU A 315 -3.71 25.58 -1.79
N GLY A 316 -3.02 25.15 -0.73
CA GLY A 316 -2.89 25.88 0.54
C GLY A 316 -4.12 25.83 1.45
N THR A 317 -5.22 25.21 1.03
CA THR A 317 -6.43 25.05 1.83
C THR A 317 -6.43 23.70 2.54
N PRO A 318 -6.45 23.65 3.89
CA PRO A 318 -6.60 22.39 4.62
C PRO A 318 -7.99 21.77 4.37
N LEU A 319 -8.02 20.49 4.03
CA LEU A 319 -9.23 19.71 3.81
C LEU A 319 -9.48 18.76 4.99
N ASN A 320 -10.73 18.72 5.44
CA ASN A 320 -11.15 17.81 6.49
C ASN A 320 -11.30 16.38 5.94
N PRO A 321 -11.03 15.33 6.74
CA PRO A 321 -11.32 13.96 6.34
C PRO A 321 -12.83 13.77 6.16
N LEU A 322 -13.22 12.88 5.24
CA LEU A 322 -14.62 12.69 4.86
C LEU A 322 -15.52 12.25 6.02
N TRP A 323 -14.98 11.54 7.02
CA TRP A 323 -15.76 11.08 8.17
C TRP A 323 -16.43 12.23 8.93
N THR A 324 -15.87 13.45 8.88
CA THR A 324 -16.44 14.65 9.52
C THR A 324 -17.81 15.05 8.96
N MET A 325 -18.19 14.53 7.79
CA MET A 325 -19.53 14.72 7.22
C MET A 325 -20.61 13.86 7.92
N TYR A 326 -20.20 12.78 8.59
CA TYR A 326 -21.13 11.79 9.15
C TYR A 326 -21.15 11.79 10.68
N TRP A 327 -20.07 12.22 11.32
CA TRP A 327 -19.96 12.29 12.77
C TRP A 327 -19.45 13.66 13.23
N PRO A 328 -20.03 14.23 14.31
CA PRO A 328 -19.63 15.54 14.81
C PRO A 328 -18.25 15.52 15.49
N ASP A 329 -17.82 14.36 15.97
CA ASP A 329 -16.55 14.14 16.64
C ASP A 329 -16.11 12.69 16.41
N TRP A 330 -14.82 12.43 16.65
CA TRP A 330 -14.24 11.12 16.43
C TRP A 330 -14.69 10.06 17.44
N HIS A 331 -15.15 10.48 18.62
CA HIS A 331 -15.57 9.56 19.68
C HIS A 331 -16.83 8.81 19.26
N ARG A 332 -17.80 9.52 18.67
CA ARG A 332 -19.01 8.91 18.11
C ARG A 332 -18.71 8.04 16.90
N MET A 333 -17.74 8.43 16.06
CA MET A 333 -17.28 7.58 14.96
C MET A 333 -16.69 6.25 15.49
N VAL A 334 -15.83 6.32 16.51
CA VAL A 334 -15.24 5.13 17.15
C VAL A 334 -16.31 4.28 17.84
N ALA A 335 -17.28 4.90 18.51
CA ALA A 335 -18.40 4.20 19.13
C ALA A 335 -19.26 3.46 18.08
N GLU A 336 -19.56 4.11 16.95
CA GLU A 336 -20.30 3.46 15.85
C GLU A 336 -19.49 2.33 15.21
N PHE A 337 -18.17 2.49 15.07
CA PHE A 337 -17.28 1.41 14.61
C PHE A 337 -17.42 0.18 15.51
N HIS A 338 -17.32 0.31 16.84
CA HIS A 338 -17.53 -0.82 17.77
C HIS A 338 -18.97 -1.35 17.80
N ALA A 339 -19.96 -0.52 17.48
CA ALA A 339 -21.34 -0.95 17.37
C ALA A 339 -21.64 -1.74 16.08
N ASP A 340 -20.75 -1.68 15.07
CA ASP A 340 -20.93 -2.36 13.78
C ASP A 340 -20.62 -3.87 13.87
N LYS A 341 -21.60 -4.61 14.38
CA LYS A 341 -21.56 -6.08 14.49
C LYS A 341 -21.44 -6.81 13.14
N GLN A 342 -21.61 -6.11 12.03
CA GLN A 342 -21.59 -6.70 10.68
C GLN A 342 -20.26 -6.46 9.95
N ALA A 343 -19.33 -5.67 10.51
CA ALA A 343 -18.04 -5.37 9.86
C ALA A 343 -17.27 -6.65 9.47
N PHE A 344 -17.22 -7.65 10.37
CA PHE A 344 -16.55 -8.91 10.11
C PHE A 344 -17.23 -9.72 9.00
N SER A 345 -18.57 -9.79 8.98
CA SER A 345 -19.30 -10.56 7.97
C SER A 345 -19.27 -9.90 6.60
N ARG A 346 -19.37 -8.56 6.51
CA ARG A 346 -19.16 -7.83 5.24
C ARG A 346 -17.76 -8.06 4.69
N SER A 347 -16.76 -8.07 5.58
CA SER A 347 -15.38 -8.37 5.21
C SER A 347 -15.21 -9.83 4.75
N ASP A 348 -15.89 -10.80 5.38
CA ASP A 348 -15.89 -12.20 4.90
C ASP A 348 -16.51 -12.31 3.50
N HIS A 349 -17.62 -11.61 3.24
CA HIS A 349 -18.23 -11.59 1.91
C HIS A 349 -17.30 -11.00 0.84
N LEU A 350 -16.60 -9.91 1.15
CA LEU A 350 -15.61 -9.33 0.23
C LEU A 350 -14.43 -10.27 0.01
N ASP A 351 -13.92 -10.89 1.09
CA ASP A 351 -12.84 -11.86 1.03
C ASP A 351 -13.19 -13.06 0.13
N ASP A 352 -14.39 -13.61 0.31
CA ASP A 352 -14.90 -14.72 -0.49
C ASP A 352 -15.12 -14.34 -1.95
N LYS A 353 -15.64 -13.14 -2.23
CA LYS A 353 -15.81 -12.62 -3.59
C LYS A 353 -14.46 -12.54 -4.29
N VAL A 354 -13.49 -11.83 -3.71
CA VAL A 354 -12.16 -11.65 -4.29
C VAL A 354 -11.47 -12.99 -4.49
N ALA A 355 -11.47 -13.86 -3.46
CA ALA A 355 -10.78 -15.14 -3.53
C ALA A 355 -11.42 -16.09 -4.56
N SER A 356 -12.75 -16.14 -4.65
CA SER A 356 -13.45 -17.03 -5.60
C SER A 356 -13.29 -16.55 -7.05
N GLU A 357 -13.50 -15.27 -7.32
CA GLU A 357 -13.35 -14.70 -8.67
C GLU A 357 -11.89 -14.74 -9.13
N ALA A 358 -10.93 -14.48 -8.23
CA ALA A 358 -9.51 -14.58 -8.57
C ALA A 358 -9.12 -16.02 -8.89
N ARG A 359 -9.58 -17.01 -8.11
CA ARG A 359 -9.34 -18.44 -8.43
C ARG A 359 -9.87 -18.80 -9.81
N GLN A 360 -11.03 -18.28 -10.19
CA GLN A 360 -11.59 -18.49 -11.53
C GLN A 360 -10.80 -17.75 -12.63
N ALA A 361 -10.16 -16.63 -12.31
CA ALA A 361 -9.42 -15.79 -13.25
C ALA A 361 -8.00 -16.31 -13.54
N GLY A 362 -7.26 -16.70 -12.51
CA GLY A 362 -5.84 -17.07 -12.63
C GLY A 362 -5.40 -18.20 -11.68
N GLY A 363 -6.34 -18.94 -11.09
CA GLY A 363 -6.04 -20.05 -10.19
C GLY A 363 -5.67 -19.64 -8.76
N ALA A 364 -5.26 -20.62 -7.94
CA ALA A 364 -5.05 -20.43 -6.50
C ALA A 364 -3.89 -19.46 -6.18
N LYS A 365 -2.79 -19.52 -6.94
CA LYS A 365 -1.63 -18.63 -6.75
C LYS A 365 -2.00 -17.17 -7.05
N TYR A 366 -2.77 -16.91 -8.11
CA TYR A 366 -3.29 -15.58 -8.39
C TYR A 366 -4.22 -15.06 -7.29
N ALA A 367 -5.11 -15.92 -6.78
CA ALA A 367 -5.98 -15.55 -5.66
C ALA A 367 -5.20 -15.18 -4.38
N ALA A 368 -4.06 -15.83 -4.15
CA ALA A 368 -3.18 -15.50 -3.04
C ALA A 368 -2.53 -14.11 -3.19
N LEU A 369 -2.11 -13.75 -4.41
CA LEU A 369 -1.57 -12.42 -4.71
C LEU A 369 -2.63 -11.32 -4.51
N CYS A 370 -3.87 -11.55 -4.98
CA CYS A 370 -4.98 -10.61 -4.76
C CYS A 370 -5.31 -10.46 -3.27
N ALA A 371 -5.26 -11.55 -2.50
CA ALA A 371 -5.48 -11.53 -1.05
C ALA A 371 -4.42 -10.73 -0.31
N LEU A 372 -3.16 -10.76 -0.76
CA LEU A 372 -2.09 -9.98 -0.14
C LEU A 372 -2.18 -8.48 -0.49
N ALA A 373 -2.56 -8.15 -1.72
CA ALA A 373 -2.46 -6.79 -2.25
C ALA A 373 -3.59 -5.85 -1.81
N LEU A 374 -4.80 -6.35 -1.53
CA LEU A 374 -5.98 -5.49 -1.41
C LEU A 374 -5.85 -4.40 -0.34
N ARG A 375 -5.46 -4.77 0.88
CA ARG A 375 -5.24 -3.81 1.98
C ARG A 375 -4.17 -2.79 1.67
N GLN A 376 -3.06 -3.21 1.06
CA GLN A 376 -1.98 -2.31 0.71
C GLN A 376 -2.42 -1.25 -0.30
N ALA A 377 -3.20 -1.66 -1.31
CA ALA A 377 -3.68 -0.74 -2.35
C ALA A 377 -4.63 0.33 -1.78
N TYR A 378 -5.64 -0.09 -1.01
CA TYR A 378 -6.60 0.86 -0.39
C TYR A 378 -5.98 1.69 0.74
N ALA A 379 -4.96 1.19 1.44
CA ALA A 379 -4.31 1.97 2.49
C ALA A 379 -3.42 3.09 1.95
N GLY A 380 -3.16 3.15 0.64
CA GLY A 380 -2.47 4.29 0.02
C GLY A 380 -3.33 5.53 -0.17
N THR A 381 -4.63 5.48 0.16
CA THR A 381 -5.58 6.55 -0.16
C THR A 381 -6.19 7.21 1.09
N GLU A 382 -6.63 8.45 0.94
CA GLU A 382 -7.26 9.26 2.00
C GLU A 382 -8.51 9.97 1.45
N LEU A 383 -9.66 9.77 2.11
CA LEU A 383 -10.93 10.40 1.72
C LEU A 383 -11.11 11.73 2.47
N VAL A 384 -11.45 12.78 1.74
CA VAL A 384 -11.63 14.14 2.28
C VAL A 384 -12.92 14.78 1.78
N VAL A 385 -13.29 15.91 2.38
CA VAL A 385 -14.40 16.75 1.92
C VAL A 385 -13.89 18.05 1.31
N ARG A 386 -14.36 18.35 0.09
CA ARG A 386 -14.16 19.62 -0.61
C ARG A 386 -15.53 20.15 -1.03
N ASP A 387 -15.90 21.35 -0.57
CA ASP A 387 -17.20 21.98 -0.86
C ASP A 387 -18.43 21.08 -0.64
N GLY A 388 -18.38 20.28 0.43
CA GLY A 388 -19.45 19.34 0.78
C GLY A 388 -19.52 18.07 -0.07
N ARG A 389 -18.53 17.85 -0.96
CA ARG A 389 -18.41 16.67 -1.82
C ARG A 389 -17.21 15.81 -1.40
N PRO A 390 -17.31 14.48 -1.55
CA PRO A 390 -16.19 13.58 -1.29
C PRO A 390 -15.14 13.70 -2.38
N TRP A 391 -13.86 13.75 -2.00
CA TRP A 391 -12.68 13.58 -2.85
C TRP A 391 -11.77 12.51 -2.25
N ALA A 392 -10.85 11.97 -3.03
CA ALA A 392 -9.80 11.07 -2.55
C ALA A 392 -8.41 11.51 -3.03
N PHE A 393 -7.41 11.40 -2.17
CA PHE A 393 -6.01 11.60 -2.51
C PHE A 393 -5.24 10.30 -2.34
N LEU A 394 -4.14 10.14 -3.08
CA LEU A 394 -3.23 9.00 -2.95
C LEU A 394 -1.85 9.49 -2.48
N LYS A 395 -1.23 8.77 -1.54
CA LYS A 395 0.18 9.00 -1.18
C LYS A 395 1.09 8.11 -2.03
N GLU A 396 2.11 8.69 -2.65
CA GLU A 396 3.21 7.93 -3.24
C GLU A 396 4.13 7.36 -2.15
N ILE A 397 3.72 6.21 -1.60
CA ILE A 397 4.45 5.56 -0.51
C ILE A 397 5.79 5.00 -1.02
N SER A 398 6.88 5.17 -0.23
CA SER A 398 8.18 4.51 -0.45
C SER A 398 8.95 4.88 -1.73
N SER A 399 8.59 5.96 -2.40
CA SER A 399 9.36 6.58 -3.49
C SER A 399 9.71 8.02 -3.05
N ASP A 400 9.25 9.05 -3.76
CA ASP A 400 9.54 10.46 -3.42
C ASP A 400 8.51 11.14 -2.52
N GLY A 401 7.36 10.49 -2.30
CA GLY A 401 6.38 10.97 -1.34
C GLY A 401 5.42 12.02 -1.90
N ASN A 402 5.27 12.14 -3.21
CA ASN A 402 4.39 13.12 -3.84
C ASN A 402 2.90 12.82 -3.59
N VAL A 403 2.05 13.79 -3.92
CA VAL A 403 0.60 13.74 -3.69
C VAL A 403 -0.15 13.45 -4.97
N SER A 404 -0.95 12.38 -4.97
CA SER A 404 -1.76 11.94 -6.11
C SER A 404 -0.96 11.80 -7.41
N THR A 405 0.26 11.25 -7.31
CA THR A 405 1.10 10.97 -8.47
C THR A 405 0.37 10.08 -9.49
N ILE A 406 0.26 10.57 -10.72
CA ILE A 406 -0.60 9.96 -11.74
C ILE A 406 -0.05 8.59 -12.17
N ASP A 407 1.26 8.44 -12.32
CA ASP A 407 1.90 7.17 -12.66
C ASP A 407 1.98 6.18 -11.49
N VAL A 408 1.56 6.57 -10.28
CA VAL A 408 1.29 5.69 -9.14
C VAL A 408 -0.18 5.26 -9.11
N LEU A 409 -1.09 6.18 -9.42
CA LEU A 409 -2.52 5.91 -9.59
C LEU A 409 -2.75 4.89 -10.71
N TYR A 410 -2.04 5.01 -11.83
CA TYR A 410 -2.19 4.15 -12.99
C TYR A 410 -1.97 2.65 -12.72
N PRO A 411 -0.83 2.19 -12.17
CA PRO A 411 -0.65 0.79 -11.81
C PRO A 411 -1.56 0.34 -10.65
N ALA A 412 -2.04 1.26 -9.80
CA ALA A 412 -3.02 0.94 -8.76
C ALA A 412 -4.45 0.76 -9.32
N MET A 413 -4.80 1.43 -10.43
CA MET A 413 -6.13 1.47 -11.06
C MET A 413 -6.86 0.12 -11.12
N PRO A 414 -6.24 -1.04 -11.45
CA PRO A 414 -7.00 -2.28 -11.66
C PRO A 414 -7.82 -2.73 -10.45
N VAL A 415 -7.38 -2.44 -9.21
CA VAL A 415 -8.16 -2.79 -8.02
C VAL A 415 -9.44 -1.96 -7.92
N PHE A 416 -9.37 -0.66 -8.25
CA PHE A 416 -10.50 0.25 -8.21
C PHE A 416 -11.44 -0.01 -9.40
N ALA A 417 -10.90 -0.19 -10.60
CA ALA A 417 -11.69 -0.57 -11.77
C ALA A 417 -12.48 -1.88 -11.57
N TYR A 418 -11.97 -2.81 -10.76
CA TYR A 418 -12.67 -4.05 -10.42
C TYR A 418 -13.65 -3.92 -9.25
N LEU A 419 -13.25 -3.28 -8.14
CA LEU A 419 -14.06 -3.24 -6.90
C LEU A 419 -14.98 -2.03 -6.81
N ASP A 420 -14.51 -0.86 -7.22
CA ASP A 420 -15.18 0.42 -7.02
C ASP A 420 -14.73 1.47 -8.06
N PRO A 421 -15.26 1.42 -9.29
CA PRO A 421 -14.92 2.41 -10.32
C PRO A 421 -15.23 3.85 -9.91
N GLN A 422 -16.22 4.07 -9.04
CA GLN A 422 -16.52 5.41 -8.51
C GLN A 422 -15.40 5.90 -7.59
N TYR A 423 -14.76 5.00 -6.84
CA TYR A 423 -13.57 5.35 -6.05
C TYR A 423 -12.40 5.80 -6.93
N LEU A 424 -12.22 5.17 -8.10
CA LEU A 424 -11.23 5.64 -9.08
C LEU A 424 -11.55 7.07 -9.52
N SER A 425 -12.82 7.39 -9.80
CA SER A 425 -13.26 8.75 -10.14
C SER A 425 -12.92 9.76 -9.04
N LEU A 426 -13.14 9.40 -7.77
CA LEU A 426 -12.78 10.25 -6.63
C LEU A 426 -11.27 10.52 -6.53
N LEU A 427 -10.42 9.59 -6.98
CA LEU A 427 -8.97 9.74 -7.00
C LEU A 427 -8.49 10.61 -8.17
N LEU A 428 -9.20 10.59 -9.30
CA LEU A 428 -8.88 11.41 -10.47
C LEU A 428 -9.35 12.87 -10.31
N GLU A 429 -10.41 13.09 -9.53
CA GLU A 429 -11.04 14.40 -9.37
C GLU A 429 -10.08 15.53 -8.95
N PRO A 430 -9.18 15.36 -7.94
CA PRO A 430 -8.29 16.46 -7.54
C PRO A 430 -7.26 16.85 -8.61
N VAL A 431 -6.85 15.88 -9.43
CA VAL A 431 -5.93 16.06 -10.57
C VAL A 431 -6.65 16.84 -11.68
N LEU A 432 -7.84 16.38 -12.07
CA LEU A 432 -8.65 17.07 -13.07
C LEU A 432 -9.01 18.50 -12.66
N ASP A 433 -9.42 18.73 -11.41
CA ASP A 433 -9.71 20.10 -10.92
C ASP A 433 -8.43 20.96 -10.93
N TYR A 434 -7.28 20.42 -10.54
CA TYR A 434 -6.03 21.16 -10.55
C TYR A 434 -5.61 21.57 -11.98
N ALA A 435 -5.73 20.67 -12.95
CA ALA A 435 -5.44 20.97 -14.35
C ALA A 435 -6.40 22.03 -14.94
N GLU A 436 -7.67 22.02 -14.53
CA GLU A 436 -8.70 22.93 -15.04
C GLU A 436 -8.69 24.31 -14.36
N THR A 437 -8.40 24.35 -13.06
CA THR A 437 -8.59 25.55 -12.23
C THR A 437 -7.38 25.93 -11.40
N GLY A 438 -6.48 24.98 -11.14
CA GLY A 438 -5.34 25.10 -10.25
C GLY A 438 -4.15 25.88 -10.81
N GLY A 439 -4.12 26.14 -12.11
CA GLY A 439 -3.10 26.99 -12.74
C GLY A 439 -1.94 26.24 -13.39
N TRP A 440 -2.15 24.96 -13.74
CA TRP A 440 -1.19 24.17 -14.51
C TRP A 440 -0.89 24.84 -15.88
N PRO A 441 0.38 25.15 -16.21
CA PRO A 441 0.70 25.96 -17.40
C PRO A 441 0.99 25.16 -18.67
N LYS A 442 1.04 23.82 -18.61
CA LYS A 442 1.44 22.98 -19.75
C LYS A 442 0.25 22.34 -20.46
N ASN A 443 0.48 21.88 -21.68
CA ASN A 443 -0.54 21.29 -22.55
C ASN A 443 -0.68 19.76 -22.41
N PHE A 444 0.16 19.13 -21.60
CA PHE A 444 0.07 17.73 -21.19
C PHE A 444 -0.36 17.63 -19.72
N ALA A 445 -0.70 16.44 -19.21
CA ALA A 445 -1.10 16.27 -17.81
C ALA A 445 0.10 16.47 -16.87
N GLU A 446 -0.17 17.06 -15.71
CA GLU A 446 0.77 17.15 -14.58
C GLU A 446 1.19 15.76 -14.08
N HIS A 447 2.30 15.68 -13.34
CA HIS A 447 2.79 14.42 -12.75
C HIS A 447 2.12 14.14 -11.40
N ASP A 448 1.99 15.18 -10.57
CA ASP A 448 1.44 15.09 -9.23
C ASP A 448 0.87 16.44 -8.77
N LEU A 449 0.31 16.47 -7.57
CA LEU A 449 -0.29 17.67 -6.98
C LEU A 449 0.60 18.35 -5.93
N GLY A 450 1.80 17.84 -5.66
CA GLY A 450 2.73 18.43 -4.71
C GLY A 450 3.86 17.46 -4.34
N SER A 451 5.04 18.03 -4.11
CA SER A 451 6.30 17.31 -3.88
C SER A 451 6.42 16.62 -2.51
N SER A 452 5.43 16.74 -1.62
CA SER A 452 5.43 16.02 -0.35
C SER A 452 4.02 15.86 0.22
N TYR A 453 3.63 14.62 0.49
CA TYR A 453 2.38 14.28 1.15
C TYR A 453 2.41 14.77 2.61
N PRO A 454 1.31 15.37 3.12
CA PRO A 454 -0.03 15.45 2.52
C PRO A 454 -0.34 16.81 1.83
N ASN A 455 0.68 17.51 1.32
CA ASN A 455 0.57 18.87 0.84
C ASN A 455 0.43 18.92 -0.70
N ALA A 456 -0.81 18.93 -1.20
CA ALA A 456 -1.10 19.17 -2.61
C ALA A 456 -1.01 20.68 -2.93
N GLY A 457 0.20 21.22 -3.02
CA GLY A 457 0.46 22.65 -3.29
C GLY A 457 0.26 23.08 -4.74
N GLY A 458 0.27 22.14 -5.69
CA GLY A 458 0.33 22.41 -7.12
C GLY A 458 1.72 22.81 -7.61
N HIS A 459 1.88 22.79 -8.93
CA HIS A 459 3.07 23.17 -9.71
C HIS A 459 2.73 24.30 -10.70
N ASN A 460 2.21 25.43 -10.18
CA ASN A 460 1.72 26.54 -11.01
C ASN A 460 2.84 27.24 -11.81
N ASP A 461 4.09 27.02 -11.43
CA ASP A 461 5.28 27.45 -12.18
C ASP A 461 5.65 26.46 -13.30
N GLY A 462 4.97 25.32 -13.38
CA GLY A 462 5.26 24.22 -14.28
C GLY A 462 6.50 23.42 -13.89
N ASN A 463 7.07 23.62 -12.69
CA ASN A 463 8.30 22.96 -12.29
C ASN A 463 8.04 21.67 -11.52
N GLU A 464 7.79 20.61 -12.26
CA GLU A 464 7.58 19.24 -11.75
C GLU A 464 8.45 18.22 -12.50
N GLU A 465 8.25 16.94 -12.19
CA GLU A 465 8.82 15.81 -12.93
C GLU A 465 8.07 15.56 -14.25
N ASP A 466 8.51 16.22 -15.33
CA ASP A 466 7.85 16.09 -16.63
C ASP A 466 7.86 14.64 -17.18
N MET A 467 6.67 14.04 -17.27
CA MET A 467 6.41 12.82 -18.03
C MET A 467 5.25 13.00 -19.04
N PRO A 468 5.41 13.84 -20.08
CA PRO A 468 4.29 14.38 -20.86
C PRO A 468 3.39 13.33 -21.54
N VAL A 469 3.98 12.35 -22.22
CA VAL A 469 3.23 11.28 -22.89
C VAL A 469 2.68 10.29 -21.88
N GLU A 470 3.44 10.01 -20.83
CA GLU A 470 3.10 9.05 -19.78
C GLU A 470 1.83 9.48 -19.03
N GLU A 471 1.81 10.72 -18.50
CA GLU A 471 0.71 11.19 -17.65
C GLU A 471 -0.54 11.52 -18.42
N SER A 472 -0.39 12.14 -19.60
CA SER A 472 -1.52 12.38 -20.49
C SER A 472 -2.19 11.07 -20.88
N ALA A 473 -1.40 10.01 -21.11
CA ALA A 473 -1.93 8.69 -21.44
C ALA A 473 -2.55 8.00 -20.21
N ASN A 474 -1.91 8.09 -19.05
CA ASN A 474 -2.43 7.58 -17.78
C ASN A 474 -3.84 8.13 -17.52
N MET A 475 -4.02 9.44 -17.57
CA MET A 475 -5.29 10.09 -17.28
C MET A 475 -6.40 9.66 -18.23
N LEU A 476 -6.15 9.63 -19.54
CA LEU A 476 -7.15 9.21 -20.51
C LEU A 476 -7.55 7.74 -20.35
N ILE A 477 -6.59 6.85 -20.07
CA ILE A 477 -6.87 5.43 -19.85
C ILE A 477 -7.65 5.23 -18.55
N MET A 478 -7.23 5.86 -17.46
CA MET A 478 -7.91 5.74 -16.16
C MET A 478 -9.33 6.34 -16.21
N PHE A 479 -9.51 7.49 -16.86
CA PHE A 479 -10.82 8.14 -16.99
C PHE A 479 -11.80 7.26 -17.81
N ALA A 480 -11.32 6.66 -18.91
CA ALA A 480 -12.10 5.69 -19.68
C ALA A 480 -12.43 4.44 -18.86
N ALA A 481 -11.48 3.91 -18.08
CA ALA A 481 -11.67 2.74 -17.22
C ALA A 481 -12.66 2.99 -16.07
N ALA A 482 -12.69 4.22 -15.53
CA ALA A 482 -13.68 4.67 -14.54
C ALA A 482 -15.09 4.81 -15.14
N ARG A 483 -15.20 4.89 -16.48
CA ARG A 483 -16.45 5.09 -17.24
C ARG A 483 -17.15 6.41 -16.89
N GLU A 484 -16.35 7.42 -16.59
CA GLU A 484 -16.83 8.74 -16.20
C GLU A 484 -17.22 9.61 -17.39
N THR A 485 -17.95 10.68 -17.09
CA THR A 485 -18.28 11.75 -18.04
C THR A 485 -18.01 13.11 -17.39
N GLY A 486 -17.57 14.09 -18.18
CA GLY A 486 -17.11 15.39 -17.65
C GLY A 486 -15.71 15.70 -18.15
N HIS A 487 -15.15 16.84 -17.69
CA HIS A 487 -13.76 17.27 -17.95
C HIS A 487 -13.31 17.21 -19.42
N TYR A 488 -14.25 17.30 -20.37
CA TYR A 488 -13.97 16.98 -21.76
C TYR A 488 -12.91 17.89 -22.38
N ALA A 489 -12.91 19.17 -22.00
CA ALA A 489 -11.98 20.16 -22.55
C ALA A 489 -10.52 19.81 -22.19
N ILE A 490 -10.23 19.50 -20.93
CA ILE A 490 -8.87 19.17 -20.49
C ILE A 490 -8.43 17.80 -21.03
N LEU A 491 -9.32 16.81 -21.03
CA LEU A 491 -9.05 15.49 -21.61
C LEU A 491 -8.75 15.59 -23.11
N LYS A 492 -9.51 16.43 -23.84
CA LYS A 492 -9.25 16.68 -25.26
C LYS A 492 -7.91 17.35 -25.49
N GLN A 493 -7.52 18.32 -24.67
CA GLN A 493 -6.21 18.98 -24.76
C GLN A 493 -5.07 17.95 -24.64
N TRP A 494 -5.14 17.06 -23.65
CA TRP A 494 -4.15 15.99 -23.47
C TRP A 494 -4.16 14.98 -24.62
N ALA A 495 -5.32 14.64 -25.16
CA ALA A 495 -5.41 13.76 -26.32
C ALA A 495 -4.80 14.40 -27.58
N ASP A 496 -5.05 15.69 -27.82
CA ASP A 496 -4.44 16.43 -28.93
C ASP A 496 -2.91 16.48 -28.79
N TYR A 497 -2.39 16.68 -27.56
CA TYR A 497 -0.96 16.57 -27.29
C TYR A 497 -0.41 15.18 -27.66
N LEU A 498 -1.11 14.11 -27.30
CA LEU A 498 -0.70 12.75 -27.64
C LEU A 498 -0.74 12.47 -29.15
N VAL A 499 -1.70 13.02 -29.90
CA VAL A 499 -1.74 12.87 -31.36
C VAL A 499 -0.43 13.36 -31.98
N ASP A 500 0.13 14.46 -31.48
CA ASP A 500 1.37 15.03 -32.00
C ASP A 500 2.65 14.33 -31.49
N ASN A 501 2.61 13.68 -30.31
CA ASN A 501 3.83 13.25 -29.59
C ASN A 501 3.91 11.74 -29.27
N ALA A 502 2.84 10.97 -29.42
CA ALA A 502 2.80 9.58 -28.94
C ALA A 502 3.45 8.56 -29.89
N LEU A 503 3.36 8.74 -31.22
CA LEU A 503 3.82 7.71 -32.17
C LEU A 503 5.33 7.44 -32.05
N ASP A 504 6.12 8.49 -31.83
CA ASP A 504 7.57 8.45 -31.63
C ASP A 504 7.99 9.41 -30.52
N PRO A 505 7.85 9.00 -29.24
CA PRO A 505 8.09 9.87 -28.11
C PRO A 505 9.52 10.39 -28.08
N GLY A 506 9.67 11.71 -27.88
CA GLY A 506 10.97 12.34 -27.66
C GLY A 506 11.64 11.89 -26.36
N TYR A 507 12.83 12.43 -26.08
CA TYR A 507 13.55 12.15 -24.84
C TYR A 507 12.81 12.73 -23.63
N GLN A 508 12.21 11.86 -22.82
CA GLN A 508 11.43 12.21 -21.65
C GLN A 508 11.54 11.12 -20.57
N ASN A 509 11.05 11.43 -19.38
CA ASN A 509 10.89 10.42 -18.34
C ASN A 509 9.58 9.63 -18.55
N GLN A 510 9.46 8.49 -17.86
CA GLN A 510 8.30 7.59 -17.89
C GLN A 510 8.25 6.88 -16.54
N THR A 511 7.13 6.21 -16.20
CA THR A 511 6.91 5.58 -14.89
C THR A 511 7.99 4.60 -14.43
N ASP A 512 8.74 4.01 -15.36
CA ASP A 512 9.96 3.26 -15.07
C ASP A 512 11.16 4.23 -14.87
N ASP A 513 10.97 5.27 -14.06
CA ASP A 513 11.88 6.41 -13.84
C ASP A 513 13.22 5.98 -13.24
N PHE A 514 13.19 4.92 -12.43
CA PHE A 514 14.34 4.21 -11.88
C PHE A 514 15.23 3.58 -12.96
N THR A 515 14.78 3.51 -14.21
CA THR A 515 15.58 3.09 -15.38
C THR A 515 16.16 4.28 -16.18
N GLY A 516 15.80 5.51 -15.80
CA GLY A 516 16.20 6.75 -16.44
C GLY A 516 15.41 7.10 -17.70
N PHE A 517 15.64 8.35 -18.15
CA PHE A 517 15.01 8.93 -19.34
C PHE A 517 15.33 8.14 -20.61
N ILE A 518 14.36 8.10 -21.54
CA ILE A 518 14.47 7.37 -22.79
C ILE A 518 13.79 8.14 -23.93
N ALA A 519 14.33 8.02 -25.14
CA ALA A 519 13.69 8.47 -26.37
C ALA A 519 13.24 7.25 -27.17
N HIS A 520 12.25 7.44 -28.05
CA HIS A 520 11.78 6.41 -28.99
C HIS A 520 11.27 5.14 -28.30
N SER A 521 10.82 5.24 -27.04
CA SER A 521 10.37 4.11 -26.23
C SER A 521 9.16 3.44 -26.88
N VAL A 522 9.30 2.14 -27.20
CA VAL A 522 8.26 1.36 -27.87
C VAL A 522 7.05 1.17 -26.94
N ASN A 523 7.29 0.97 -25.65
CA ASN A 523 6.22 0.74 -24.67
C ASN A 523 5.48 2.03 -24.31
N LEU A 524 6.18 3.17 -24.25
CA LEU A 524 5.56 4.48 -24.05
C LEU A 524 4.74 4.90 -25.28
N ALA A 525 5.26 4.65 -26.49
CA ALA A 525 4.51 4.89 -27.71
C ALA A 525 3.21 4.07 -27.75
N LEU A 526 3.28 2.78 -27.39
CA LEU A 526 2.11 1.92 -27.29
C LEU A 526 1.06 2.50 -26.33
N LYS A 527 1.49 2.97 -25.16
CA LYS A 527 0.62 3.58 -24.15
C LYS A 527 -0.11 4.81 -24.70
N GLY A 528 0.60 5.74 -25.32
CA GLY A 528 0.00 6.93 -25.93
C GLY A 528 -0.99 6.58 -27.04
N ILE A 529 -0.70 5.57 -27.86
CA ILE A 529 -1.62 5.08 -28.91
C ILE A 529 -2.91 4.51 -28.29
N VAL A 530 -2.79 3.71 -27.24
CA VAL A 530 -3.93 3.16 -26.50
C VAL A 530 -4.76 4.28 -25.87
N ALA A 531 -4.13 5.31 -25.31
CA ALA A 531 -4.81 6.47 -24.74
C ALA A 531 -5.55 7.33 -25.79
N ILE A 532 -5.00 7.50 -26.99
CA ILE A 532 -5.73 8.09 -28.12
C ILE A 532 -6.98 7.25 -28.43
N GLY A 533 -6.85 5.91 -28.42
CA GLY A 533 -8.00 5.01 -28.51
C GLY A 533 -9.01 5.21 -27.38
N ALA A 534 -8.56 5.35 -26.13
CA ALA A 534 -9.40 5.61 -24.97
C ALA A 534 -10.19 6.93 -25.11
N MET A 535 -9.55 7.98 -25.64
CA MET A 535 -10.23 9.24 -25.92
C MET A 535 -11.39 9.09 -26.91
N SER A 536 -11.33 8.12 -27.85
CA SER A 536 -12.48 7.86 -28.72
C SER A 536 -13.72 7.36 -27.96
N GLN A 537 -13.52 6.58 -26.89
CA GLN A 537 -14.59 6.12 -26.02
C GLN A 537 -15.13 7.27 -25.17
N ILE A 538 -14.23 8.09 -24.60
CA ILE A 538 -14.59 9.30 -23.83
C ILE A 538 -15.41 10.27 -24.71
N ALA A 539 -14.96 10.55 -25.93
CA ALA A 539 -15.66 11.39 -26.89
C ALA A 539 -17.03 10.82 -27.28
N THR A 540 -17.14 9.49 -27.41
CA THR A 540 -18.42 8.82 -27.64
C THR A 540 -19.38 9.04 -26.46
N ALA A 541 -18.91 8.83 -25.23
CA ALA A 541 -19.70 9.03 -24.02
C ALA A 541 -20.14 10.50 -23.83
N ALA A 542 -19.30 11.45 -24.25
CA ALA A 542 -19.59 12.88 -24.23
C ALA A 542 -20.46 13.37 -25.41
N GLY A 543 -20.80 12.51 -26.38
CA GLY A 543 -21.60 12.87 -27.56
C GLY A 543 -20.81 13.57 -28.69
N ASN A 544 -19.49 13.61 -28.61
CA ASN A 544 -18.59 14.22 -29.59
C ASN A 544 -18.18 13.21 -30.69
N THR A 545 -19.11 12.87 -31.57
CA THR A 545 -18.96 11.77 -32.54
C THR A 545 -17.86 12.00 -33.59
N ALA A 546 -17.61 13.25 -33.99
CA ALA A 546 -16.52 13.57 -34.93
C ALA A 546 -15.14 13.31 -34.30
N ASP A 547 -14.96 13.74 -33.05
CA ASP A 547 -13.73 13.53 -32.28
C ASP A 547 -13.52 12.04 -31.99
N ALA A 548 -14.60 11.32 -31.65
CA ALA A 548 -14.56 9.87 -31.49
C ALA A 548 -14.05 9.16 -32.74
N ALA A 549 -14.57 9.50 -33.93
CA ALA A 549 -14.12 8.94 -35.19
C ALA A 549 -12.66 9.34 -35.51
N HIS A 550 -12.27 10.58 -35.23
CA HIS A 550 -10.92 11.08 -35.44
C HIS A 550 -9.90 10.30 -34.61
N TYR A 551 -10.04 10.26 -33.29
CA TYR A 551 -9.08 9.60 -32.40
C TYR A 551 -9.01 8.09 -32.66
N LEU A 552 -10.14 7.43 -32.95
CA LEU A 552 -10.13 6.01 -33.30
C LEU A 552 -9.34 5.74 -34.59
N ASN A 553 -9.48 6.59 -35.61
CA ASN A 553 -8.74 6.46 -36.86
C ASN A 553 -7.23 6.70 -36.66
N VAL A 554 -6.86 7.72 -35.86
CA VAL A 554 -5.45 7.98 -35.52
C VAL A 554 -4.85 6.79 -34.77
N ALA A 555 -5.52 6.26 -33.75
CA ALA A 555 -5.03 5.10 -33.01
C ALA A 555 -4.82 3.87 -33.90
N LYS A 556 -5.74 3.61 -34.85
CA LYS A 556 -5.62 2.51 -35.82
C LYS A 556 -4.47 2.69 -36.81
N ASP A 557 -4.24 3.91 -37.28
CA ASP A 557 -3.09 4.22 -38.14
C ASP A 557 -1.78 4.07 -37.35
N TYR A 558 -1.71 4.66 -36.15
CA TYR A 558 -0.52 4.63 -35.33
C TYR A 558 -0.15 3.22 -34.87
N ILE A 559 -1.09 2.35 -34.52
CA ILE A 559 -0.75 0.98 -34.10
C ILE A 559 -0.14 0.15 -35.24
N ALA A 560 -0.56 0.39 -36.49
CA ALA A 560 0.04 -0.24 -37.67
C ALA A 560 1.48 0.25 -37.90
N GLN A 561 1.71 1.56 -37.79
CA GLN A 561 3.05 2.15 -37.88
C GLN A 561 3.96 1.70 -36.72
N TRP A 562 3.43 1.69 -35.50
CA TRP A 562 4.10 1.23 -34.29
C TRP A 562 4.60 -0.19 -34.46
N ARG A 563 3.76 -1.13 -34.91
CA ARG A 563 4.19 -2.51 -35.15
C ARG A 563 5.37 -2.57 -36.12
N ALA A 564 5.28 -1.87 -37.25
CA ALA A 564 6.34 -1.86 -38.25
C ALA A 564 7.67 -1.28 -37.72
N LYS A 565 7.62 -0.23 -36.88
CA LYS A 565 8.79 0.40 -36.27
C LYS A 565 9.35 -0.39 -35.09
N ALA A 566 8.48 -1.03 -34.32
CA ALA A 566 8.80 -1.72 -33.07
C ALA A 566 9.42 -3.09 -33.26
N THR A 567 9.01 -3.82 -34.30
CA THR A 567 9.51 -5.18 -34.59
C THR A 567 10.99 -5.15 -34.93
N ASP A 568 11.76 -5.97 -34.21
CA ASP A 568 13.16 -6.23 -34.48
C ASP A 568 13.34 -7.20 -35.66
N ALA A 569 14.55 -7.29 -36.21
CA ALA A 569 14.86 -8.25 -37.27
C ALA A 569 14.68 -9.71 -36.81
N THR A 570 14.81 -9.99 -35.51
CA THR A 570 14.55 -11.32 -34.92
C THR A 570 13.10 -11.55 -34.50
N GLY A 571 12.21 -10.56 -34.68
CA GLY A 571 10.75 -10.70 -34.55
C GLY A 571 10.14 -10.09 -33.29
N GLN A 572 10.85 -10.05 -32.16
CA GLN A 572 10.38 -9.43 -30.92
C GLN A 572 10.28 -7.91 -31.02
N LEU A 573 9.55 -7.28 -30.10
CA LEU A 573 9.43 -5.83 -30.00
C LEU A 573 10.61 -5.22 -29.24
N LYS A 574 11.26 -4.24 -29.86
CA LYS A 574 12.41 -3.52 -29.29
C LYS A 574 12.06 -2.77 -27.99
N LEU A 575 13.09 -2.39 -27.23
CA LEU A 575 12.97 -1.43 -26.13
C LEU A 575 12.66 -0.03 -26.67
N ALA A 576 13.42 0.41 -27.67
CA ALA A 576 13.26 1.68 -28.38
C ALA A 576 13.39 1.49 -29.89
N TYR A 577 12.72 2.31 -30.71
CA TYR A 577 12.71 2.13 -32.17
C TYR A 577 14.10 2.14 -32.80
N ASP A 578 15.02 2.93 -32.26
CA ASP A 578 16.38 3.13 -32.72
C ASP A 578 17.39 2.12 -32.12
N ARG A 579 16.92 1.16 -31.31
CA ARG A 579 17.79 0.19 -30.61
C ARG A 579 17.53 -1.25 -31.08
N PRO A 580 18.09 -1.67 -32.24
CA PRO A 580 17.95 -3.05 -32.70
C PRO A 580 18.62 -4.04 -31.74
N GLY A 581 18.10 -5.28 -31.70
CA GLY A 581 18.57 -6.35 -30.82
C GLY A 581 18.19 -6.18 -29.34
N THR A 582 17.33 -5.20 -29.01
CA THR A 582 16.81 -4.99 -27.66
C THR A 582 15.39 -5.53 -27.51
N TRP A 583 14.87 -5.52 -26.28
CA TRP A 583 13.49 -5.89 -25.97
C TRP A 583 13.07 -5.29 -24.61
N SER A 584 11.76 -5.25 -24.36
CA SER A 584 11.18 -4.95 -23.04
C SER A 584 9.79 -5.55 -22.91
N LEU A 585 9.30 -5.75 -21.69
CA LEU A 585 7.90 -6.10 -21.43
C LEU A 585 6.98 -5.01 -21.95
N LYS A 586 5.96 -5.39 -22.71
CA LYS A 586 4.93 -4.49 -23.23
C LYS A 586 3.68 -4.50 -22.36
N TYR A 587 3.86 -4.24 -21.07
CA TYR A 587 2.79 -4.28 -20.07
C TYR A 587 1.63 -3.31 -20.37
N ASN A 588 1.87 -2.22 -21.11
CA ASN A 588 0.81 -1.30 -21.54
C ASN A 588 -0.19 -1.93 -22.54
N GLY A 589 0.11 -3.12 -23.07
CA GLY A 589 -0.88 -3.91 -23.80
C GLY A 589 -2.09 -4.32 -22.95
N PHE A 590 -1.95 -4.34 -21.61
CA PHE A 590 -3.07 -4.55 -20.71
C PHE A 590 -4.20 -3.53 -20.93
N ALA A 591 -3.89 -2.24 -21.06
CA ALA A 591 -4.88 -1.17 -21.19
C ALA A 591 -5.71 -1.31 -22.49
N ASP A 592 -5.10 -1.76 -23.59
CA ASP A 592 -5.81 -2.09 -24.84
C ASP A 592 -6.89 -3.16 -24.63
N THR A 593 -6.54 -4.20 -23.85
CA THR A 593 -7.46 -5.31 -23.51
C THR A 593 -8.51 -4.88 -22.50
N LEU A 594 -8.13 -4.10 -21.48
CA LEU A 594 -9.04 -3.62 -20.43
C LEU A 594 -10.16 -2.77 -21.02
N LEU A 595 -9.83 -1.86 -21.94
CA LEU A 595 -10.78 -0.98 -22.59
C LEU A 595 -11.49 -1.63 -23.78
N GLY A 596 -11.09 -2.83 -24.19
CA GLY A 596 -11.66 -3.52 -25.35
C GLY A 596 -11.48 -2.73 -26.65
N LEU A 597 -10.33 -2.05 -26.80
CA LEU A 597 -10.01 -1.27 -28.00
C LEU A 597 -9.55 -2.19 -29.15
N ASP A 598 -8.98 -3.35 -28.81
CA ASP A 598 -8.48 -4.37 -29.73
C ASP A 598 -7.55 -3.80 -30.81
N LEU A 599 -6.71 -2.82 -30.46
CA LEU A 599 -5.77 -2.20 -31.39
C LEU A 599 -4.60 -3.13 -31.68
N ILE A 600 -4.11 -3.86 -30.67
CA ILE A 600 -2.90 -4.67 -30.80
C ILE A 600 -3.22 -6.00 -31.47
N PRO A 601 -2.59 -6.35 -32.61
CA PRO A 601 -2.87 -7.61 -33.29
C PRO A 601 -2.57 -8.84 -32.41
N ALA A 602 -3.45 -9.84 -32.41
CA ALA A 602 -3.30 -11.06 -31.61
C ALA A 602 -1.97 -11.79 -31.85
N ALA A 603 -1.44 -11.75 -33.08
CA ALA A 603 -0.14 -12.32 -33.41
C ALA A 603 1.01 -11.70 -32.60
N VAL A 604 0.98 -10.38 -32.38
CA VAL A 604 2.00 -9.67 -31.59
C VAL A 604 1.99 -10.16 -30.14
N ARG A 605 0.80 -10.34 -29.55
CA ARG A 605 0.68 -10.90 -28.19
C ARG A 605 1.31 -12.28 -28.10
N SER A 606 0.99 -13.15 -29.07
CA SER A 606 1.51 -14.52 -29.09
C SER A 606 3.04 -14.56 -29.24
N GLU A 607 3.59 -13.78 -30.17
CA GLU A 607 5.02 -13.68 -30.45
C GLU A 607 5.81 -13.17 -29.23
N GLU A 608 5.35 -12.08 -28.60
CA GLU A 608 5.95 -11.54 -27.39
C GLU A 608 5.85 -12.50 -26.20
N GLY A 609 4.72 -13.21 -26.05
CA GLY A 609 4.54 -14.19 -24.98
C GLY A 609 5.56 -15.33 -25.06
N VAL A 610 5.87 -15.81 -26.27
CA VAL A 610 6.94 -16.80 -26.49
C VAL A 610 8.31 -16.22 -26.13
N TRP A 611 8.59 -14.98 -26.54
CA TRP A 611 9.86 -14.33 -26.22
C TRP A 611 10.06 -14.18 -24.71
N TYR A 612 9.03 -13.76 -23.97
CA TYR A 612 9.11 -13.58 -22.51
C TYR A 612 9.44 -14.89 -21.80
N LEU A 613 8.80 -16.00 -22.20
CA LEU A 613 9.10 -17.32 -21.61
C LEU A 613 10.57 -17.76 -21.83
N GLN A 614 11.19 -17.34 -22.94
CA GLN A 614 12.60 -17.65 -23.22
C GLN A 614 13.59 -16.81 -22.38
N HIS A 615 13.16 -15.66 -21.86
CA HIS A 615 13.99 -14.72 -21.09
C HIS A 615 13.60 -14.68 -19.60
N ARG A 616 12.81 -15.66 -19.15
CA ARG A 616 12.34 -15.81 -17.78
C ARG A 616 13.45 -16.33 -16.86
N ASN A 617 13.63 -15.68 -15.72
CA ASN A 617 14.45 -16.14 -14.59
C ASN A 617 13.61 -16.88 -13.54
N GLN A 618 14.21 -17.26 -12.42
CA GLN A 618 13.53 -18.02 -11.36
C GLN A 618 12.26 -17.36 -10.83
N PHE A 619 12.25 -16.04 -10.68
CA PHE A 619 11.19 -15.27 -10.05
C PHE A 619 10.49 -14.29 -10.99
N GLY A 620 10.71 -14.39 -12.30
CA GLY A 620 10.05 -13.51 -13.25
C GLY A 620 10.83 -13.26 -14.52
N THR A 621 10.21 -12.55 -15.45
CA THR A 621 10.88 -11.95 -16.61
C THR A 621 11.31 -10.53 -16.26
N PRO A 622 12.59 -10.15 -16.48
CA PRO A 622 13.03 -8.76 -16.30
C PRO A 622 12.21 -7.78 -17.14
N LEU A 623 12.12 -6.51 -16.71
CA LEU A 623 11.41 -5.46 -17.47
C LEU A 623 12.03 -5.26 -18.87
N ASP A 624 13.36 -5.29 -18.93
CA ASP A 624 14.13 -5.24 -20.16
C ASP A 624 15.54 -5.79 -19.92
N LEU A 625 16.39 -5.74 -20.93
CA LEU A 625 17.74 -6.29 -20.87
C LEU A 625 18.76 -5.51 -20.00
N ARG A 626 18.42 -4.30 -19.52
CA ARG A 626 19.37 -3.43 -18.80
C ARG A 626 19.64 -3.92 -17.38
N HIS A 627 18.68 -4.62 -16.79
CA HIS A 627 18.72 -5.07 -15.40
C HIS A 627 18.03 -6.43 -15.23
N SER A 628 18.26 -7.08 -14.10
CA SER A 628 17.59 -8.33 -13.73
C SER A 628 16.31 -8.13 -12.92
N TYR A 629 15.97 -6.90 -12.53
CA TYR A 629 14.74 -6.63 -11.77
C TYR A 629 13.49 -6.60 -12.65
N THR A 630 12.35 -6.79 -11.99
CA THR A 630 11.03 -6.59 -12.57
C THR A 630 10.09 -5.86 -11.61
N LYS A 631 8.93 -5.45 -12.12
CA LYS A 631 7.82 -4.95 -11.32
C LYS A 631 6.68 -5.97 -11.26
N ALA A 632 6.20 -6.30 -10.06
CA ALA A 632 5.16 -7.29 -9.85
C ALA A 632 3.85 -6.90 -10.55
N ASP A 633 3.43 -5.64 -10.44
CA ASP A 633 2.28 -5.07 -11.13
C ASP A 633 2.43 -5.18 -12.66
N TRP A 634 3.56 -4.76 -13.23
CA TRP A 634 3.85 -4.92 -14.66
C TRP A 634 3.87 -6.39 -15.13
N ALA A 635 4.37 -7.31 -14.31
CA ALA A 635 4.29 -8.73 -14.57
C ALA A 635 2.84 -9.23 -14.63
N LEU A 636 1.97 -8.79 -13.72
CA LEU A 636 0.55 -9.19 -13.70
C LEU A 636 -0.27 -8.49 -14.79
N TRP A 637 0.09 -7.28 -15.19
CA TRP A 637 -0.47 -6.61 -16.37
C TRP A 637 -0.10 -7.35 -17.65
N THR A 638 1.16 -7.80 -17.76
CA THR A 638 1.60 -8.65 -18.87
C THR A 638 0.86 -9.99 -18.87
N ALA A 639 0.66 -10.60 -17.70
CA ALA A 639 -0.16 -11.81 -17.58
C ALA A 639 -1.61 -11.57 -18.04
N ALA A 640 -2.21 -10.44 -17.70
CA ALA A 640 -3.55 -10.05 -18.12
C ALA A 640 -3.63 -9.76 -19.63
N TRP A 641 -2.63 -9.11 -20.20
CA TRP A 641 -2.53 -8.95 -21.65
C TRP A 641 -2.45 -10.31 -22.38
N GLN A 642 -1.81 -11.30 -21.74
CA GLN A 642 -1.69 -12.69 -22.21
C GLN A 642 -2.86 -13.60 -21.75
N HIS A 643 -4.03 -13.05 -21.43
CA HIS A 643 -5.16 -13.81 -20.87
C HIS A 643 -5.64 -14.98 -21.75
N ASP A 644 -5.44 -14.90 -23.08
CA ASP A 644 -5.74 -15.91 -24.09
C ASP A 644 -4.60 -16.93 -24.31
N HIS A 645 -3.47 -16.77 -23.61
CA HIS A 645 -2.30 -17.65 -23.64
C HIS A 645 -2.00 -18.19 -22.22
N PRO A 646 -2.77 -19.17 -21.71
CA PRO A 646 -2.69 -19.60 -20.31
C PRO A 646 -1.29 -20.00 -19.84
N ALA A 647 -0.48 -20.64 -20.69
CA ALA A 647 0.89 -21.02 -20.33
C ALA A 647 1.78 -19.81 -20.01
N VAL A 648 1.65 -18.71 -20.77
CA VAL A 648 2.41 -17.47 -20.55
C VAL A 648 1.86 -16.75 -19.32
N ARG A 649 0.53 -16.54 -19.27
CA ARG A 649 -0.16 -15.92 -18.12
C ARG A 649 0.20 -16.61 -16.81
N ASP A 650 0.07 -17.93 -16.76
CA ASP A 650 0.30 -18.69 -15.53
C ASP A 650 1.78 -18.68 -15.14
N ALA A 651 2.72 -18.59 -16.09
CA ALA A 651 4.14 -18.45 -15.78
C ALA A 651 4.43 -17.16 -15.00
N PHE A 652 3.89 -16.01 -15.44
CA PHE A 652 4.01 -14.72 -14.74
C PHE A 652 3.34 -14.73 -13.37
N VAL A 653 2.12 -15.28 -13.26
CA VAL A 653 1.42 -15.42 -11.97
C VAL A 653 2.25 -16.27 -11.00
N ASN A 654 2.78 -17.39 -11.48
CA ASN A 654 3.55 -18.32 -10.66
C ASN A 654 4.85 -17.70 -10.18
N ASP A 655 5.53 -16.93 -11.03
CA ASP A 655 6.77 -16.23 -10.70
C ASP A 655 6.60 -15.26 -9.53
N VAL A 656 5.60 -14.38 -9.63
CA VAL A 656 5.33 -13.39 -8.57
C VAL A 656 4.89 -14.09 -7.29
N TYR A 657 4.09 -15.16 -7.39
CA TYR A 657 3.73 -15.97 -6.22
C TYR A 657 4.96 -16.62 -5.56
N ASP A 658 5.84 -17.23 -6.35
CA ASP A 658 7.03 -17.91 -5.85
C ASP A 658 8.00 -16.89 -5.22
N PHE A 659 8.13 -15.70 -5.80
CA PHE A 659 8.83 -14.55 -5.22
C PHE A 659 8.28 -14.19 -3.83
N VAL A 660 7.01 -13.83 -3.75
CA VAL A 660 6.38 -13.37 -2.49
C VAL A 660 6.48 -14.44 -1.41
N THR A 661 6.26 -15.72 -1.77
CA THR A 661 6.27 -16.83 -0.81
C THR A 661 7.66 -17.10 -0.22
N THR A 662 8.70 -16.95 -1.04
CA THR A 662 10.07 -17.37 -0.69
C THR A 662 11.02 -16.21 -0.41
N SER A 663 10.58 -14.96 -0.59
CA SER A 663 11.44 -13.80 -0.41
C SER A 663 12.03 -13.76 1.00
N SER A 664 13.30 -13.37 1.05
CA SER A 664 14.03 -13.08 2.29
C SER A 664 13.85 -11.63 2.72
N SER A 665 13.34 -10.75 1.85
CA SER A 665 13.04 -9.36 2.18
C SER A 665 11.83 -9.30 3.10
N ARG A 666 12.02 -8.83 4.33
CA ARG A 666 10.97 -8.71 5.36
C ARG A 666 10.32 -7.33 5.35
N VAL A 667 9.71 -6.99 4.23
CA VAL A 667 9.07 -5.69 4.00
C VAL A 667 7.64 -5.91 3.52
N PRO A 668 6.74 -4.91 3.63
CA PRO A 668 5.45 -4.96 2.96
C PRO A 668 5.61 -5.25 1.47
N PHE A 669 4.61 -5.87 0.83
CA PHE A 669 4.72 -6.40 -0.53
C PHE A 669 5.33 -5.34 -1.48
N THR A 670 6.57 -5.59 -1.89
CA THR A 670 7.29 -4.74 -2.83
C THR A 670 6.85 -5.02 -4.26
N ASP A 671 6.67 -3.97 -5.03
CA ASP A 671 6.49 -4.05 -6.47
C ASP A 671 7.80 -4.28 -7.20
N LEU A 672 8.95 -3.75 -6.73
CA LEU A 672 10.22 -3.80 -7.46
C LEU A 672 11.22 -4.80 -6.85
N TYR A 673 11.50 -5.89 -7.56
CA TYR A 673 12.34 -6.98 -7.07
C TYR A 673 13.22 -7.61 -8.15
N ASP A 674 14.32 -8.24 -7.72
CA ASP A 674 15.26 -8.94 -8.60
C ASP A 674 14.72 -10.31 -9.03
N THR A 675 14.61 -10.58 -10.33
CA THR A 675 14.01 -11.82 -10.85
C THR A 675 14.88 -13.07 -10.69
N ILE A 676 16.15 -12.92 -10.29
CA ILE A 676 17.06 -14.05 -10.07
C ILE A 676 17.03 -14.48 -8.59
N SER A 677 17.14 -13.52 -7.68
CA SER A 677 17.26 -13.75 -6.23
C SER A 677 15.96 -13.60 -5.45
N GLY A 678 14.94 -12.94 -6.02
CA GLY A 678 13.68 -12.67 -5.32
C GLY A 678 13.85 -11.65 -4.17
N ARG A 679 14.94 -10.88 -4.16
CA ARG A 679 15.17 -9.81 -3.18
C ARG A 679 14.56 -8.52 -3.68
N GLN A 680 13.96 -7.76 -2.76
CA GLN A 680 13.56 -6.38 -2.99
C GLN A 680 14.73 -5.57 -3.56
N SER A 681 14.47 -4.77 -4.59
CA SER A 681 15.45 -3.88 -5.20
C SER A 681 15.26 -2.41 -4.80
N GLY A 682 14.05 -2.03 -4.37
CA GLY A 682 13.75 -0.65 -3.95
C GLY A 682 12.47 -0.53 -3.15
N PHE A 683 11.38 -0.11 -3.79
CA PHE A 683 10.09 0.24 -3.20
C PHE A 683 9.49 -0.80 -2.23
N GLN A 684 8.60 -0.39 -1.34
CA GLN A 684 7.76 -1.27 -0.51
C GLN A 684 6.44 -0.58 -0.15
N ALA A 685 5.41 -1.34 0.22
CA ALA A 685 4.12 -0.80 0.68
C ALA A 685 3.38 0.11 -0.32
N ARG A 686 3.85 0.23 -1.57
CA ARG A 686 3.22 1.08 -2.60
C ARG A 686 1.80 0.63 -2.91
N PRO A 687 0.85 1.55 -3.14
CA PRO A 687 -0.49 1.20 -3.57
C PRO A 687 -0.55 0.56 -4.96
N VAL A 688 0.53 0.69 -5.75
CA VAL A 688 0.67 0.13 -7.11
C VAL A 688 0.45 -1.39 -7.18
N VAL A 689 0.58 -2.11 -6.05
CA VAL A 689 0.22 -3.54 -5.99
C VAL A 689 -1.28 -3.79 -6.23
N GLY A 690 -2.12 -2.75 -6.28
CA GLY A 690 -3.45 -2.82 -6.87
C GLY A 690 -3.44 -3.43 -8.29
N GLY A 691 -2.33 -3.34 -9.01
CA GLY A 691 -2.07 -4.02 -10.28
C GLY A 691 -2.19 -5.55 -10.23
N MET A 692 -2.12 -6.18 -9.05
CA MET A 692 -2.40 -7.61 -8.89
C MET A 692 -3.82 -7.97 -9.34
N PHE A 693 -4.75 -7.02 -9.39
CA PHE A 693 -6.14 -7.23 -9.80
C PHE A 693 -6.34 -7.19 -11.33
N ALA A 694 -5.29 -7.08 -12.14
CA ALA A 694 -5.39 -6.92 -13.59
C ALA A 694 -6.27 -7.98 -14.28
N LEU A 695 -6.14 -9.28 -13.98
CA LEU A 695 -6.99 -10.32 -14.58
C LEU A 695 -8.47 -10.22 -14.13
N LEU A 696 -8.73 -9.68 -12.94
CA LEU A 696 -10.09 -9.45 -12.45
C LEU A 696 -10.74 -8.25 -13.16
N ALA A 697 -9.98 -7.17 -13.34
CA ALA A 697 -10.44 -5.97 -14.04
C ALA A 697 -10.89 -6.28 -15.49
N LEU A 698 -10.23 -7.19 -16.20
CA LEU A 698 -10.65 -7.64 -17.54
C LEU A 698 -12.04 -8.30 -17.58
N ARG A 699 -12.50 -8.88 -16.45
CA ARG A 699 -13.80 -9.55 -16.37
C ARG A 699 -14.92 -8.59 -15.97
N ALA A 700 -14.61 -7.55 -15.20
CA ALA A 700 -15.59 -6.56 -14.75
C ALA A 700 -16.23 -5.79 -15.93
N GLY A 701 -15.51 -5.66 -17.05
CA GLY A 701 -16.01 -4.96 -18.25
C GLY A 701 -17.02 -5.73 -19.12
N LYS A 702 -17.41 -6.96 -18.75
CA LYS A 702 -18.33 -7.82 -19.53
C LYS A 702 -19.78 -7.84 -19.06
N HIS A 703 -20.18 -6.89 -18.21
CA HIS A 703 -21.55 -6.75 -17.71
C HIS A 703 -22.28 -5.55 -18.30
#